data_AF-A0A916MNP9-F1
#
_entry.id   AF-A0A916MNP9-F1
#
_cell.length_a   1.000
_cell.length_b   1.000
_cell.length_c   1.000
_cell.angle_alpha   90.00
_cell.angle_beta   90.00
_cell.angle_gamma   90.00
#
_symmetry.space_group_name_H-M   'P 1'
#
loop_
_entity.id
_entity.type
_entity.pdbx_description
1 polymer ?
#
loop_
_entity_poly.entity_id
_entity_poly.type
_entity_poly.pdbx_seq_one_letter_code
_entity_poly.pdbx_strand_id
1 'polypeptide(L)'
;METIDARQAYLKRITLVTATERYPLGGEPATPPPSPDAGAKPPRKPTLASEAMRWTYVLRSRERWKGDDRAVAQHERSAIETMHVFGLSDAQLKAIAAAGVVTVEMPFTSESEGWAGRVFPWEFVIASATRRFRSGRRISIVRHLDVRGRPSRPVRAPAPRVLFVQSQPGALASVYHLDPEAELVRHALGLDHDKAGVHWRVIKSPTLAELQQAVAAYRPELVHIAGCDNHQGVRLVREHGGARSRVWFRRGANDESMTASAFLETHELAIDGVLLRAEDGSVRITSPDELGAALTPGQHEPYLVCLNTWNSAARTAPLLLAHGVLAAVGFQDAFDDALAEYFYEALYSNLRPAWNLPAAFEHAWSALHSQPDLGPGTGIALWARAPLIARAQPVAAAPRLRAKGEGVQCRIKPKKELNYSVLHNHGPLFDEFELRNHLHPEKPLVHVLVELHCGSEQARYASALVIDGPRLPLIERIRIPLTASLMRSVSEAVQSSLFVEVRHEGRTVLKDTYPLRLLPVDQWLDNAHSGQWLPSFVLPRDPAVEAAITAAQRYVRVIRDDPTAGFEGYQTADPADPESLDQVDLQVEAIWAALLHEWQLGYINPPPTYADTREGVLPLDSQRLRTPSAIRRASMGTCIDLALLFAACLELVDIYPVIFLLEGHALPGYWRHHDYQAQYRDVVDPGDAETVAEGDEHRNTTPGAQSVPWKVGKSGYRELRKQIRAGRLVPLETVRLTEHASFREAMRAGIEALSEESDFDSVLDIVTARRPHNVTPLPILGELG
;
A
#
# COMPACT_ATOMS: atom_id res chain seq x y z
N MET A 1 20.16 -20.57 10.47
CA MET A 1 20.40 -20.68 9.02
C MET A 1 20.02 -22.08 8.55
N GLU A 2 18.74 -22.28 8.22
CA GLU A 2 18.28 -23.52 7.56
C GLU A 2 18.94 -23.66 6.18
N THR A 3 19.33 -24.88 5.81
CA THR A 3 19.81 -25.19 4.46
C THR A 3 18.65 -25.08 3.44
N ILE A 4 18.97 -24.80 2.18
CA ILE A 4 17.98 -24.73 1.07
C ILE A 4 17.11 -26.01 1.00
N ASP A 5 17.69 -27.17 1.33
CA ASP A 5 16.98 -28.45 1.42
C ASP A 5 15.94 -28.52 2.57
N ALA A 6 16.21 -27.91 3.72
CA ALA A 6 15.28 -27.88 4.85
C ALA A 6 14.04 -27.01 4.56
N ARG A 7 14.23 -25.91 3.83
CA ARG A 7 13.13 -25.00 3.42
C ARG A 7 12.19 -25.65 2.41
N GLN A 8 12.72 -26.45 1.48
CA GLN A 8 11.93 -27.31 0.58
C GLN A 8 11.21 -28.44 1.35
N ALA A 9 11.81 -28.97 2.42
CA ALA A 9 11.18 -30.00 3.26
C ALA A 9 9.95 -29.50 4.04
N TYR A 10 9.85 -28.21 4.36
CA TYR A 10 8.69 -27.67 5.08
C TYR A 10 7.41 -27.71 4.25
N LEU A 11 7.47 -27.47 2.92
CA LEU A 11 6.30 -27.57 2.04
C LEU A 11 5.63 -28.95 2.13
N LYS A 12 6.43 -30.02 2.21
CA LYS A 12 5.94 -31.41 2.36
C LYS A 12 5.19 -31.67 3.66
N ARG A 13 5.28 -30.75 4.62
CA ARG A 13 4.61 -30.82 5.91
C ARG A 13 3.37 -29.94 5.98
N ILE A 14 3.08 -29.15 4.93
CA ILE A 14 1.85 -28.38 4.80
C ILE A 14 0.77 -29.26 4.18
N THR A 15 -0.46 -29.16 4.70
CA THR A 15 -1.62 -29.90 4.18
C THR A 15 -2.80 -28.95 3.98
N LEU A 16 -3.46 -29.01 2.82
CA LEU A 16 -4.78 -28.40 2.65
C LEU A 16 -5.85 -29.36 3.16
N VAL A 17 -6.72 -28.90 4.03
CA VAL A 17 -7.75 -29.72 4.68
C VAL A 17 -9.13 -29.16 4.35
N THR A 18 -9.99 -30.02 3.84
CA THR A 18 -11.40 -29.75 3.60
C THR A 18 -12.26 -30.58 4.54
N ALA A 19 -13.58 -30.41 4.51
CA ALA A 19 -14.49 -31.22 5.34
C ALA A 19 -14.42 -32.73 5.05
N THR A 20 -14.01 -33.12 3.84
CA THR A 20 -14.04 -34.52 3.38
C THR A 20 -12.65 -35.09 3.10
N GLU A 21 -11.68 -34.25 2.72
CA GLU A 21 -10.39 -34.71 2.20
C GLU A 21 -9.21 -33.87 2.71
N ARG A 22 -8.02 -34.49 2.68
CA ARG A 22 -6.73 -33.87 3.02
C ARG A 22 -5.79 -33.99 1.82
N TYR A 23 -5.15 -32.88 1.46
CA TYR A 23 -4.26 -32.76 0.32
C TYR A 23 -2.86 -32.35 0.81
N PRO A 24 -1.94 -33.31 1.05
CA PRO A 24 -0.57 -32.98 1.41
C PRO A 24 0.13 -32.31 0.23
N LEU A 25 0.96 -31.29 0.52
CA LEU A 25 1.74 -30.59 -0.51
C LEU A 25 3.13 -31.22 -0.68
N GLY A 26 3.87 -30.79 -1.72
CA GLY A 26 5.26 -31.19 -1.96
C GLY A 26 5.45 -32.59 -2.58
N GLY A 27 4.41 -33.13 -3.23
CA GLY A 27 4.50 -34.31 -4.10
C GLY A 27 5.20 -34.03 -5.44
N GLU A 28 5.37 -35.05 -6.30
CA GLU A 28 5.89 -34.81 -7.66
C GLU A 28 4.94 -33.88 -8.44
N PRO A 29 5.47 -32.91 -9.22
CA PRO A 29 4.64 -31.97 -9.95
C PRO A 29 3.74 -32.71 -10.93
N ALA A 30 2.46 -32.36 -10.95
CA ALA A 30 1.43 -33.05 -11.73
C ALA A 30 1.62 -32.94 -13.27
N THR A 31 2.58 -32.13 -13.73
CA THR A 31 2.92 -31.93 -15.14
C THR A 31 4.43 -31.73 -15.29
N PRO A 32 5.10 -32.41 -16.24
CA PRO A 32 6.52 -32.15 -16.52
C PRO A 32 6.70 -30.74 -17.13
N PRO A 33 7.79 -30.04 -16.79
CA PRO A 33 8.08 -28.73 -17.39
C PRO A 33 8.34 -28.88 -18.90
N PRO A 34 8.06 -27.85 -19.71
CA PRO A 34 8.43 -27.84 -21.13
C PRO A 34 9.95 -28.04 -21.29
N SER A 35 10.36 -28.79 -22.33
CA SER A 35 11.77 -29.04 -22.62
C SER A 35 12.52 -27.71 -22.82
N PRO A 36 13.71 -27.53 -22.21
CA PRO A 36 14.47 -26.29 -22.37
C PRO A 36 14.98 -26.16 -23.80
N ASP A 37 14.91 -24.94 -24.34
CA ASP A 37 15.65 -24.54 -25.53
C ASP A 37 17.15 -24.80 -25.33
N ALA A 38 17.79 -25.37 -26.36
CA ALA A 38 19.20 -25.75 -26.33
C ALA A 38 20.10 -24.51 -26.23
N GLY A 39 20.43 -24.09 -25.00
CA GLY A 39 21.37 -23.00 -24.73
C GLY A 39 21.14 -22.22 -23.42
N ALA A 40 19.94 -22.32 -22.82
CA ALA A 40 19.63 -21.64 -21.56
C ALA A 40 19.92 -22.54 -20.34
N LYS A 41 20.45 -21.97 -19.25
CA LYS A 41 20.49 -22.68 -17.94
C LYS A 41 19.06 -23.15 -17.61
N PRO A 42 18.87 -24.42 -17.18
CA PRO A 42 17.54 -24.89 -16.79
C PRO A 42 16.99 -23.99 -15.66
N PRO A 43 15.73 -23.52 -15.75
CA PRO A 43 15.16 -22.70 -14.69
C PRO A 43 15.21 -23.47 -13.37
N ARG A 44 15.65 -22.81 -12.29
CA ARG A 44 15.62 -23.39 -10.94
C ARG A 44 14.18 -23.76 -10.59
N LYS A 45 13.98 -24.93 -9.96
CA LYS A 45 12.65 -25.37 -9.52
C LYS A 45 12.10 -24.37 -8.50
N PRO A 46 10.87 -23.85 -8.65
CA PRO A 46 10.30 -22.91 -7.69
C PRO A 46 10.23 -23.54 -6.30
N THR A 47 10.62 -22.79 -5.28
CA THR A 47 10.58 -23.20 -3.88
C THR A 47 9.42 -22.51 -3.17
N LEU A 48 8.95 -23.03 -2.02
CA LEU A 48 7.96 -22.31 -1.21
C LEU A 48 8.46 -20.91 -0.81
N ALA A 49 9.76 -20.76 -0.55
CA ALA A 49 10.35 -19.47 -0.20
C ALA A 49 10.32 -18.48 -1.38
N SER A 50 10.73 -18.90 -2.58
CA SER A 50 10.72 -18.03 -3.76
C SER A 50 9.29 -17.64 -4.15
N GLU A 51 8.35 -18.59 -4.09
CA GLU A 51 6.94 -18.33 -4.40
C GLU A 51 6.28 -17.45 -3.32
N ALA A 52 6.61 -17.61 -2.04
CA ALA A 52 6.09 -16.73 -0.98
C ALA A 52 6.51 -15.28 -1.21
N MET A 53 7.77 -15.03 -1.54
CA MET A 53 8.25 -13.67 -1.84
C MET A 53 7.58 -13.10 -3.08
N ARG A 54 7.51 -13.89 -4.16
CA ARG A 54 6.86 -13.49 -5.42
C ARG A 54 5.39 -13.13 -5.21
N TRP A 55 4.60 -14.00 -4.59
CA TRP A 55 3.17 -13.77 -4.41
C TRP A 55 2.86 -12.64 -3.43
N THR A 56 3.70 -12.45 -2.41
CA THR A 56 3.60 -11.27 -1.54
C THR A 56 3.86 -9.99 -2.31
N TYR A 57 4.86 -9.95 -3.20
CA TYR A 57 5.07 -8.79 -4.09
C TYR A 57 3.88 -8.54 -5.03
N VAL A 58 3.33 -9.59 -5.65
CA VAL A 58 2.14 -9.49 -6.52
C VAL A 58 0.97 -8.89 -5.75
N LEU A 59 0.70 -9.34 -4.52
CA LEU A 59 -0.40 -8.81 -3.69
C LEU A 59 -0.15 -7.35 -3.24
N ARG A 60 1.10 -6.97 -2.97
CA ARG A 60 1.51 -5.61 -2.58
C ARG A 60 1.45 -4.61 -3.73
N SER A 61 1.73 -5.08 -4.94
CA SER A 61 1.70 -4.29 -6.18
C SER A 61 0.35 -4.35 -6.89
N ARG A 62 -0.70 -4.88 -6.24
CA ARG A 62 -2.05 -5.05 -6.80
C ARG A 62 -2.63 -3.83 -7.47
N GLU A 63 -2.28 -2.63 -7.00
CA GLU A 63 -2.70 -1.39 -7.63
C GLU A 63 -2.28 -1.32 -9.10
N ARG A 64 -1.12 -1.87 -9.50
CA ARG A 64 -0.65 -1.88 -10.90
C ARG A 64 -1.54 -2.67 -11.85
N TRP A 65 -2.12 -3.76 -11.36
CA TRP A 65 -2.75 -4.78 -12.22
C TRP A 65 -4.24 -5.03 -11.92
N LYS A 66 -4.79 -4.54 -10.80
CA LYS A 66 -6.19 -4.84 -10.41
C LYS A 66 -7.25 -4.41 -11.42
N GLY A 67 -6.94 -3.45 -12.29
CA GLY A 67 -7.81 -2.96 -13.36
C GLY A 67 -7.50 -3.52 -14.75
N ASP A 68 -6.53 -4.42 -14.88
CA ASP A 68 -6.09 -5.01 -16.14
C ASP A 68 -6.51 -6.49 -16.23
N ASP A 69 -7.53 -6.77 -17.05
CA ASP A 69 -8.07 -8.12 -17.24
C ASP A 69 -7.01 -9.13 -17.74
N ARG A 70 -6.02 -8.68 -18.53
CA ARG A 70 -4.95 -9.54 -19.04
C ARG A 70 -4.01 -9.92 -17.90
N ALA A 71 -3.61 -8.96 -17.07
CA ALA A 71 -2.76 -9.21 -15.91
C ALA A 71 -3.47 -10.09 -14.88
N VAL A 72 -4.76 -9.84 -14.62
CA VAL A 72 -5.59 -10.70 -13.74
C VAL A 72 -5.64 -12.14 -14.27
N ALA A 73 -5.88 -12.35 -15.57
CA ALA A 73 -5.88 -13.68 -16.18
C ALA A 73 -4.48 -14.34 -16.15
N GLN A 74 -3.41 -13.55 -16.20
CA GLN A 74 -2.05 -14.05 -16.07
C GLN A 74 -1.72 -14.48 -14.63
N HIS A 75 -2.11 -13.69 -13.63
CA HIS A 75 -1.97 -14.09 -12.23
C HIS A 75 -2.83 -15.32 -11.90
N GLU A 76 -4.02 -15.47 -12.49
CA GLU A 76 -4.80 -16.70 -12.35
C GLU A 76 -4.04 -17.92 -12.90
N ARG A 77 -3.47 -17.82 -14.11
CA ARG A 77 -2.63 -18.88 -14.68
C ARG A 77 -1.40 -19.19 -13.83
N SER A 78 -0.70 -18.15 -13.37
CA SER A 78 0.46 -18.33 -12.50
C SER A 78 0.09 -18.97 -11.17
N ALA A 79 -1.07 -18.67 -10.60
CA ALA A 79 -1.54 -19.29 -9.35
C ALA A 79 -1.79 -20.79 -9.53
N ILE A 80 -2.38 -21.18 -10.66
CA ILE A 80 -2.56 -22.59 -11.04
C ILE A 80 -1.20 -23.28 -11.14
N GLU A 81 -0.24 -22.66 -11.83
CA GLU A 81 1.11 -23.20 -12.01
C GLU A 81 1.85 -23.37 -10.68
N THR A 82 1.78 -22.38 -9.77
CA THR A 82 2.31 -22.48 -8.41
C THR A 82 1.68 -23.65 -7.65
N MET A 83 0.35 -23.86 -7.74
CA MET A 83 -0.32 -24.99 -7.08
C MET A 83 0.09 -26.35 -7.68
N HIS A 84 0.33 -26.42 -8.99
CA HIS A 84 0.89 -27.62 -9.63
C HIS A 84 2.31 -27.92 -9.17
N VAL A 85 3.14 -26.89 -9.04
CA VAL A 85 4.50 -27.02 -8.47
C VAL A 85 4.45 -27.51 -7.02
N PHE A 86 3.42 -27.11 -6.26
CA PHE A 86 3.20 -27.61 -4.90
C PHE A 86 2.57 -29.01 -4.84
N GLY A 87 2.32 -29.66 -5.99
CA GLY A 87 1.87 -31.04 -6.09
C GLY A 87 0.35 -31.24 -6.15
N LEU A 88 -0.43 -30.17 -6.39
CA LEU A 88 -1.88 -30.28 -6.59
C LEU A 88 -2.23 -30.45 -8.07
N SER A 89 -3.10 -31.40 -8.39
CA SER A 89 -3.67 -31.60 -9.72
C SER A 89 -4.94 -30.77 -9.95
N ASP A 90 -5.37 -30.65 -11.22
CA ASP A 90 -6.64 -29.99 -11.56
C ASP A 90 -7.87 -30.66 -10.93
N ALA A 91 -7.84 -31.99 -10.79
CA ALA A 91 -8.90 -32.72 -10.10
C ALA A 91 -9.01 -32.32 -8.63
N GLN A 92 -7.86 -32.18 -7.94
CA GLN A 92 -7.81 -31.75 -6.55
C GLN A 92 -8.20 -30.27 -6.41
N LEU A 93 -7.73 -29.39 -7.31
CA LEU A 93 -8.14 -27.98 -7.32
C LEU A 93 -9.65 -27.82 -7.52
N LYS A 94 -10.27 -28.65 -8.37
CA LYS A 94 -11.72 -28.68 -8.55
C LYS A 94 -12.45 -29.16 -7.29
N ALA A 95 -11.93 -30.16 -6.59
CA ALA A 95 -12.50 -30.64 -5.32
C ALA A 95 -12.38 -29.57 -4.22
N ILE A 96 -11.22 -28.92 -4.09
CA ILE A 96 -10.99 -27.77 -3.20
C ILE A 96 -11.97 -26.64 -3.51
N ALA A 97 -12.18 -26.30 -4.78
CA ALA A 97 -13.14 -25.28 -5.22
C ALA A 97 -14.58 -25.56 -4.77
N ALA A 98 -14.95 -26.83 -4.61
CA ALA A 98 -16.28 -27.25 -4.18
C ALA A 98 -16.45 -27.31 -2.65
N ALA A 99 -15.37 -27.26 -1.88
CA ALA A 99 -15.39 -27.48 -0.43
C ALA A 99 -16.01 -26.32 0.38
N GLY A 100 -16.08 -25.12 -0.18
CA GLY A 100 -16.56 -23.90 0.49
C GLY A 100 -15.56 -23.35 1.52
N VAL A 101 -15.01 -24.19 2.40
CA VAL A 101 -13.97 -23.82 3.38
C VAL A 101 -12.76 -24.75 3.25
N VAL A 102 -11.57 -24.15 3.24
CA VAL A 102 -10.28 -24.83 3.19
C VAL A 102 -9.41 -24.36 4.34
N THR A 103 -8.83 -25.29 5.08
CA THR A 103 -7.84 -25.00 6.12
C THR A 103 -6.43 -25.30 5.59
N VAL A 104 -5.51 -24.36 5.67
CA VAL A 104 -4.09 -24.56 5.41
C VAL A 104 -3.42 -24.93 6.73
N GLU A 105 -3.08 -26.20 6.91
CA GLU A 105 -2.44 -26.71 8.11
C GLU A 105 -0.91 -26.63 8.00
N MET A 106 -0.30 -25.98 8.99
CA MET A 106 1.14 -25.71 9.05
C MET A 106 1.69 -26.09 10.43
N PRO A 107 2.66 -27.02 10.52
CA PRO A 107 3.26 -27.40 11.81
C PRO A 107 4.19 -26.30 12.35
N PHE A 108 4.14 -26.08 13.65
CA PHE A 108 4.95 -25.06 14.32
C PHE A 108 5.78 -25.65 15.46
N THR A 109 7.06 -25.33 15.43
CA THR A 109 8.10 -25.77 16.37
C THR A 109 8.82 -24.56 16.97
N SER A 110 9.26 -23.64 16.12
CA SER A 110 9.88 -22.36 16.46
C SER A 110 9.49 -21.28 15.44
N GLU A 111 9.73 -20.01 15.80
CA GLU A 111 9.55 -18.88 14.88
C GLU A 111 10.44 -18.98 13.63
N SER A 112 11.64 -19.54 13.75
CA SER A 112 12.58 -19.66 12.63
C SER A 112 12.16 -20.67 11.57
N GLU A 113 11.32 -21.65 11.91
CA GLU A 113 10.90 -22.72 11.00
C GLU A 113 9.62 -22.33 10.25
N GLY A 114 9.53 -22.58 8.94
CA GLY A 114 8.26 -22.44 8.21
C GLY A 114 7.82 -21.00 7.88
N TRP A 115 8.73 -20.02 7.97
CA TRP A 115 8.46 -18.61 7.65
C TRP A 115 7.80 -18.41 6.29
N ALA A 116 8.33 -19.07 5.25
CA ALA A 116 7.80 -18.98 3.90
C ALA A 116 6.33 -19.42 3.83
N GLY A 117 5.93 -20.46 4.56
CA GLY A 117 4.54 -20.90 4.63
C GLY A 117 3.63 -19.88 5.31
N ARG A 118 4.13 -19.18 6.34
CA ARG A 118 3.36 -18.12 7.03
C ARG A 118 3.22 -16.84 6.20
N VAL A 119 4.23 -16.47 5.42
CA VAL A 119 4.19 -15.28 4.55
C VAL A 119 3.37 -15.53 3.29
N PHE A 120 3.39 -16.75 2.74
CA PHE A 120 2.70 -17.08 1.51
C PHE A 120 1.20 -16.66 1.59
N PRO A 121 0.67 -15.90 0.62
CA PRO A 121 -0.70 -15.40 0.66
C PRO A 121 -1.69 -16.48 0.18
N TRP A 122 -1.84 -17.55 0.97
CA TRP A 122 -2.68 -18.71 0.66
C TRP A 122 -4.10 -18.35 0.23
N GLU A 123 -4.70 -17.36 0.90
CA GLU A 123 -6.05 -16.89 0.62
C GLU A 123 -6.18 -16.41 -0.83
N PHE A 124 -5.25 -15.58 -1.28
CA PHE A 124 -5.24 -15.02 -2.62
C PHE A 124 -4.90 -16.08 -3.68
N VAL A 125 -3.85 -16.87 -3.46
CA VAL A 125 -3.37 -17.84 -4.46
C VAL A 125 -4.36 -18.98 -4.65
N ILE A 126 -4.89 -19.56 -3.57
CA ILE A 126 -5.89 -20.64 -3.67
C ILE A 126 -7.19 -20.11 -4.30
N ALA A 127 -7.66 -18.93 -3.89
CA ALA A 127 -8.88 -18.34 -4.46
C ALA A 127 -8.71 -18.06 -5.97
N SER A 128 -7.52 -17.63 -6.39
CA SER A 128 -7.19 -17.39 -7.80
C SER A 128 -7.09 -18.71 -8.58
N ALA A 129 -6.31 -19.68 -8.10
CA ALA A 129 -6.11 -20.97 -8.77
C ALA A 129 -7.41 -21.79 -8.93
N THR A 130 -8.38 -21.59 -8.04
CA THR A 130 -9.68 -22.29 -8.08
C THR A 130 -10.78 -21.51 -8.81
N ARG A 131 -10.54 -20.25 -9.22
CA ARG A 131 -11.58 -19.34 -9.74
C ARG A 131 -12.38 -19.94 -10.90
N ARG A 132 -11.70 -20.50 -11.91
CA ARG A 132 -12.33 -21.20 -13.06
C ARG A 132 -13.28 -22.35 -12.71
N PHE A 133 -13.19 -22.94 -11.51
CA PHE A 133 -14.04 -24.06 -11.09
C PHE A 133 -15.24 -23.64 -10.24
N ARG A 134 -15.30 -22.39 -9.77
CA ARG A 134 -16.28 -21.96 -8.77
C ARG A 134 -17.60 -21.46 -9.36
N SER A 135 -17.67 -21.09 -10.64
CA SER A 135 -18.87 -20.49 -11.25
C SER A 135 -19.48 -19.36 -10.40
N GLY A 136 -18.64 -18.51 -9.81
CA GLY A 136 -19.06 -17.42 -8.90
C GLY A 136 -19.25 -17.82 -7.43
N ARG A 137 -19.20 -19.12 -7.08
CA ARG A 137 -19.23 -19.57 -5.67
C ARG A 137 -18.00 -19.08 -4.92
N ARG A 138 -18.16 -18.80 -3.62
CA ARG A 138 -17.08 -18.29 -2.76
C ARG A 138 -16.35 -19.45 -2.09
N ILE A 139 -15.11 -19.18 -1.71
CA ILE A 139 -14.27 -20.10 -0.95
C ILE A 139 -13.59 -19.32 0.17
N SER A 140 -13.64 -19.86 1.38
CA SER A 140 -13.00 -19.30 2.56
C SER A 140 -11.74 -20.09 2.86
N ILE A 141 -10.61 -19.41 2.98
CA ILE A 141 -9.33 -20.01 3.33
C ILE A 141 -9.01 -19.57 4.77
N VAL A 142 -8.71 -20.56 5.62
CA VAL A 142 -8.35 -20.36 7.03
C VAL A 142 -7.00 -21.03 7.28
N ARG A 143 -6.21 -20.52 8.23
CA ARG A 143 -4.89 -21.07 8.56
C ARG A 143 -4.94 -21.80 9.90
N HIS A 144 -4.39 -23.00 9.95
CA HIS A 144 -4.22 -23.79 11.17
C HIS A 144 -2.72 -23.86 11.50
N LEU A 145 -2.34 -23.35 12.66
CA LEU A 145 -1.00 -23.50 13.22
C LEU A 145 -0.98 -24.70 14.18
N ASP A 146 -0.40 -25.81 13.75
CA ASP A 146 -0.27 -27.02 14.56
C ASP A 146 0.89 -26.88 15.55
N VAL A 147 0.57 -26.45 16.76
CA VAL A 147 1.51 -26.32 17.89
C VAL A 147 1.51 -27.64 18.67
N ARG A 148 2.57 -28.45 18.50
CA ARG A 148 2.67 -29.77 19.14
C ARG A 148 2.50 -29.69 20.67
N GLY A 149 1.74 -30.64 21.22
CA GLY A 149 1.67 -30.87 22.67
C GLY A 149 0.64 -30.04 23.45
N ARG A 150 -0.23 -29.27 22.79
CA ARG A 150 -1.35 -28.59 23.46
C ARG A 150 -2.68 -28.83 22.70
N PRO A 151 -3.63 -29.60 23.25
CA PRO A 151 -4.91 -29.85 22.57
C PRO A 151 -5.70 -28.55 22.40
N SER A 152 -6.35 -28.37 21.25
CA SER A 152 -7.33 -27.30 21.07
C SER A 152 -8.52 -27.53 21.99
N ARG A 153 -8.72 -26.68 22.99
CA ARG A 153 -9.96 -26.70 23.78
C ARG A 153 -10.94 -25.70 23.15
N PRO A 154 -12.10 -26.13 22.62
CA PRO A 154 -13.16 -25.18 22.28
C PRO A 154 -13.67 -24.54 23.57
N VAL A 155 -13.56 -23.21 23.69
CA VAL A 155 -14.08 -22.49 24.86
C VAL A 155 -15.53 -22.08 24.60
N ARG A 156 -16.40 -22.48 25.53
CA ARG A 156 -17.83 -22.15 25.64
C ARG A 156 -18.02 -21.04 26.67
N ALA A 157 -18.71 -19.95 26.32
CA ALA A 157 -19.48 -19.11 27.25
C ALA A 157 -20.50 -18.24 26.47
N PRO A 158 -21.71 -17.96 27.00
CA PRO A 158 -22.73 -17.14 26.33
C PRO A 158 -22.46 -15.63 26.38
N ALA A 159 -21.55 -15.14 27.23
CA ALA A 159 -21.19 -13.72 27.32
C ALA A 159 -19.65 -13.55 27.55
N PRO A 160 -18.90 -12.98 26.59
CA PRO A 160 -17.46 -12.81 26.69
C PRO A 160 -17.09 -11.60 27.55
N ARG A 161 -15.90 -11.61 28.13
CA ARG A 161 -15.18 -10.39 28.55
C ARG A 161 -14.30 -9.94 27.40
N VAL A 162 -14.40 -8.66 27.10
CA VAL A 162 -13.79 -8.04 25.93
C VAL A 162 -12.85 -6.95 26.39
N LEU A 163 -11.58 -7.09 26.03
CA LEU A 163 -10.58 -6.06 26.22
C LEU A 163 -10.30 -5.36 24.88
N PHE A 164 -10.65 -4.08 24.80
CA PHE A 164 -10.26 -3.22 23.70
C PHE A 164 -8.98 -2.46 24.07
N VAL A 165 -7.94 -2.61 23.27
CA VAL A 165 -6.64 -1.97 23.44
C VAL A 165 -6.49 -0.91 22.35
N GLN A 166 -6.51 0.36 22.75
CA GLN A 166 -6.18 1.46 21.85
C GLN A 166 -4.67 1.68 21.89
N SER A 167 -3.96 1.43 20.80
CA SER A 167 -2.54 1.71 20.68
C SER A 167 -2.27 2.94 19.82
N GLN A 168 -2.24 4.09 20.48
CA GLN A 168 -1.90 5.38 19.89
C GLN A 168 -0.96 6.16 20.84
N PRO A 169 0.25 5.63 21.15
CA PRO A 169 1.18 6.28 22.07
C PRO A 169 1.84 7.53 21.47
N GLY A 170 2.23 8.47 22.33
CA GLY A 170 2.98 9.66 21.94
C GLY A 170 2.33 10.47 20.80
N ALA A 171 3.12 10.77 19.76
CA ALA A 171 2.68 11.54 18.60
C ALA A 171 1.56 10.86 17.78
N LEU A 172 1.30 9.56 17.97
CA LEU A 172 0.23 8.86 17.24
C LEU A 172 -1.17 9.25 17.74
N ALA A 173 -1.29 9.77 18.96
CA ALA A 173 -2.56 10.20 19.53
C ALA A 173 -3.19 11.40 18.78
N SER A 174 -2.39 12.18 18.04
CA SER A 174 -2.90 13.26 17.18
C SER A 174 -3.24 12.78 15.76
N VAL A 175 -2.82 11.58 15.40
CA VAL A 175 -3.02 10.99 14.07
C VAL A 175 -4.30 10.14 14.04
N TYR A 176 -4.46 9.28 15.05
CA TYR A 176 -5.58 8.36 15.17
C TYR A 176 -6.54 8.74 16.30
N HIS A 177 -7.82 8.49 16.05
CA HIS A 177 -8.87 8.53 17.06
C HIS A 177 -9.59 7.19 17.04
N LEU A 178 -9.27 6.32 17.99
CA LEU A 178 -9.78 4.94 18.06
C LEU A 178 -11.05 4.78 18.92
N ASP A 179 -11.61 5.87 19.43
CA ASP A 179 -12.88 5.85 20.18
C ASP A 179 -14.08 5.43 19.32
N PRO A 180 -14.23 5.90 18.05
CA PRO A 180 -15.29 5.44 17.17
C PRO A 180 -15.23 3.93 16.87
N GLU A 181 -14.02 3.38 16.72
CA GLU A 181 -13.83 1.95 16.51
C GLU A 181 -14.19 1.15 17.77
N ALA A 182 -13.77 1.62 18.95
CA ALA A 182 -14.11 0.98 20.23
C ALA A 182 -15.64 0.90 20.43
N GLU A 183 -16.37 1.98 20.15
CA GLU A 183 -17.83 2.00 20.22
C GLU A 183 -18.48 1.11 19.15
N LEU A 184 -17.94 1.07 17.93
CA LEU A 184 -18.40 0.16 16.87
C LEU A 184 -18.26 -1.30 17.29
N VAL A 185 -17.11 -1.69 17.83
CA VAL A 185 -16.87 -3.06 18.31
C VAL A 185 -17.79 -3.40 19.48
N ARG A 186 -17.94 -2.48 20.43
CA ARG A 186 -18.86 -2.62 21.56
C ARG A 186 -20.30 -2.86 21.10
N HIS A 187 -20.75 -2.07 20.12
CA HIS A 187 -22.08 -2.16 19.54
C HIS A 187 -22.30 -3.49 18.79
N ALA A 188 -21.34 -3.89 17.95
CA ALA A 188 -21.40 -5.14 17.19
C ALA A 188 -21.48 -6.38 18.11
N LEU A 189 -20.82 -6.33 19.27
CA LEU A 189 -20.90 -7.35 20.32
C LEU A 189 -22.16 -7.22 21.20
N GLY A 190 -22.91 -6.12 21.06
CA GLY A 190 -24.13 -5.82 21.80
C GLY A 190 -23.92 -5.55 23.28
N LEU A 191 -22.80 -4.90 23.61
CA LEU A 191 -22.37 -4.59 24.98
C LEU A 191 -22.66 -3.14 25.39
N ASP A 192 -23.53 -2.43 24.65
CA ASP A 192 -23.93 -1.04 24.94
C ASP A 192 -24.55 -0.87 26.32
N HIS A 193 -25.22 -1.92 26.81
CA HIS A 193 -25.91 -1.92 28.10
C HIS A 193 -25.03 -2.40 29.28
N ASP A 194 -23.76 -2.73 29.05
CA ASP A 194 -22.82 -3.13 30.12
C ASP A 194 -22.40 -1.92 30.97
N LYS A 195 -23.31 -1.48 31.85
CA LYS A 195 -23.10 -0.31 32.72
C LYS A 195 -22.08 -0.55 33.83
N ALA A 196 -21.80 -1.82 34.15
CA ALA A 196 -20.90 -2.19 35.25
C ALA A 196 -19.46 -2.48 34.76
N GLY A 197 -19.20 -2.44 33.45
CA GLY A 197 -17.88 -2.75 32.87
C GLY A 197 -17.44 -4.20 33.13
N VAL A 198 -18.40 -5.11 33.27
CA VAL A 198 -18.13 -6.53 33.57
C VAL A 198 -17.61 -7.24 32.32
N HIS A 199 -18.20 -6.93 31.17
CA HIS A 199 -17.96 -7.58 29.88
C HIS A 199 -17.18 -6.70 28.88
N TRP A 200 -17.07 -5.39 29.14
CA TRP A 200 -16.35 -4.46 28.29
C TRP A 200 -15.33 -3.65 29.08
N ARG A 201 -14.07 -3.68 28.62
CA ARG A 201 -12.99 -2.85 29.17
C ARG A 201 -12.14 -2.24 28.05
N VAL A 202 -11.86 -0.95 28.15
CA VAL A 202 -10.95 -0.22 27.26
C VAL A 202 -9.70 0.15 28.02
N ILE A 203 -8.52 -0.05 27.43
CA ILE A 203 -7.26 0.50 27.91
C ILE A 203 -6.62 1.35 26.79
N LYS A 204 -6.19 2.56 27.13
CA LYS A 204 -5.67 3.55 26.18
C LYS A 204 -4.16 3.68 26.31
N SER A 205 -3.45 3.44 25.21
CA SER A 205 -2.00 3.50 25.07
C SER A 205 -1.28 2.92 26.30
N PRO A 206 -1.49 1.62 26.63
CA PRO A 206 -0.89 1.02 27.81
C PRO A 206 0.61 0.79 27.60
N THR A 207 1.36 0.72 28.70
CA THR A 207 2.68 0.06 28.68
C THR A 207 2.52 -1.46 28.58
N LEU A 208 3.60 -2.16 28.23
CA LEU A 208 3.59 -3.62 28.18
C LEU A 208 3.20 -4.24 29.54
N ALA A 209 3.70 -3.66 30.64
CA ALA A 209 3.38 -4.11 32.00
C ALA A 209 1.91 -3.83 32.37
N GLU A 210 1.39 -2.65 32.01
CA GLU A 210 -0.02 -2.30 32.22
C GLU A 210 -0.96 -3.23 31.45
N LEU A 211 -0.63 -3.56 30.20
CA LEU A 211 -1.38 -4.52 29.38
C LEU A 211 -1.39 -5.90 30.06
N GLN A 212 -0.22 -6.40 30.44
CA GLN A 212 -0.10 -7.70 31.10
C GLN A 212 -0.89 -7.76 32.41
N GLN A 213 -0.81 -6.71 33.24
CA GLN A 213 -1.56 -6.62 34.49
C GLN A 213 -3.06 -6.56 34.24
N ALA A 214 -3.51 -5.80 33.24
CA ALA A 214 -4.92 -5.70 32.87
C ALA A 214 -5.46 -7.06 32.42
N VAL A 215 -4.71 -7.80 31.59
CA VAL A 215 -5.09 -9.15 31.13
C VAL A 215 -5.09 -10.14 32.29
N ALA A 216 -4.09 -10.10 33.18
CA ALA A 216 -4.02 -10.99 34.33
C ALA A 216 -5.21 -10.82 35.28
N ALA A 217 -5.62 -9.56 35.52
CA ALA A 217 -6.75 -9.24 36.38
C ALA A 217 -8.11 -9.50 35.70
N TYR A 218 -8.25 -9.14 34.43
CA TYR A 218 -9.53 -9.16 33.72
C TYR A 218 -9.82 -10.49 33.01
N ARG A 219 -8.78 -11.23 32.63
CA ARG A 219 -8.82 -12.51 31.89
C ARG A 219 -9.77 -12.49 30.68
N PRO A 220 -9.61 -11.57 29.72
CA PRO A 220 -10.52 -11.40 28.58
C PRO A 220 -10.57 -12.63 27.66
N GLU A 221 -11.77 -13.03 27.24
CA GLU A 221 -11.91 -14.06 26.20
C GLU A 221 -11.67 -13.48 24.80
N LEU A 222 -11.97 -12.19 24.59
CA LEU A 222 -11.72 -11.48 23.33
C LEU A 222 -10.82 -10.29 23.58
N VAL A 223 -9.76 -10.15 22.78
CA VAL A 223 -8.92 -8.95 22.76
C VAL A 223 -8.98 -8.34 21.37
N HIS A 224 -9.31 -7.05 21.30
CA HIS A 224 -9.23 -6.27 20.07
C HIS A 224 -8.14 -5.22 20.24
N ILE A 225 -7.12 -5.26 19.39
CA ILE A 225 -6.01 -4.29 19.40
C ILE A 225 -6.12 -3.44 18.14
N ALA A 226 -6.36 -2.14 18.32
CA ALA A 226 -6.42 -1.16 17.25
C ALA A 226 -5.27 -0.17 17.37
N GLY A 227 -4.60 0.16 16.26
CA GLY A 227 -3.48 1.10 16.27
C GLY A 227 -2.50 0.87 15.13
N CYS A 228 -1.22 1.16 15.37
CA CYS A 228 -0.17 0.99 14.36
C CYS A 228 0.71 -0.24 14.64
N ASP A 229 1.12 -0.90 13.56
CA ASP A 229 2.23 -1.85 13.62
C ASP A 229 3.56 -1.12 13.80
N ASN A 230 4.61 -1.87 14.14
CA ASN A 230 5.94 -1.31 14.39
C ASN A 230 6.54 -0.60 13.16
N HIS A 231 6.24 -1.05 11.93
CA HIS A 231 6.81 -0.46 10.70
C HIS A 231 6.13 0.84 10.31
N GLN A 232 4.80 0.86 10.29
CA GLN A 232 4.04 2.08 10.00
C GLN A 232 4.20 3.10 11.12
N GLY A 233 4.07 2.65 12.37
CA GLY A 233 3.97 3.54 13.52
C GLY A 233 5.23 4.37 13.75
N VAL A 234 6.44 3.83 13.55
CA VAL A 234 7.67 4.62 13.71
C VAL A 234 7.81 5.70 12.63
N ARG A 235 7.39 5.41 11.38
CA ARG A 235 7.36 6.42 10.31
C ARG A 235 6.42 7.56 10.67
N LEU A 236 5.20 7.23 11.11
CA LEU A 236 4.23 8.23 11.56
C LEU A 236 4.73 9.04 12.76
N VAL A 237 5.47 8.42 13.70
CA VAL A 237 6.11 9.11 14.82
C VAL A 237 7.19 10.08 14.34
N ARG A 238 8.00 9.71 13.34
CA ARG A 238 8.96 10.62 12.72
C ARG A 238 8.27 11.79 12.04
N GLU A 239 7.21 11.51 11.28
CA GLU A 239 6.45 12.48 10.49
C GLU A 239 5.69 13.48 11.36
N HIS A 240 5.04 13.03 12.44
CA HIS A 240 4.16 13.88 13.25
C HIS A 240 4.80 14.34 14.57
N GLY A 241 5.73 13.54 15.11
CA GLY A 241 6.50 13.86 16.32
C GLY A 241 7.88 14.44 16.04
N GLY A 242 8.33 14.45 14.78
CA GLY A 242 9.64 14.93 14.35
C GLY A 242 10.77 13.90 14.46
N ALA A 243 11.84 14.11 13.69
CA ALA A 243 13.00 13.23 13.54
C ALA A 243 13.67 12.78 14.85
N ARG A 244 13.62 13.64 15.89
CA ARG A 244 14.23 13.40 17.20
C ARG A 244 13.30 12.71 18.20
N SER A 245 12.08 12.34 17.81
CA SER A 245 11.17 11.56 18.65
C SER A 245 11.83 10.28 19.13
N ARG A 246 11.68 9.95 20.42
CA ARG A 246 12.27 8.74 21.00
C ARG A 246 11.45 7.51 20.64
N VAL A 247 12.17 6.44 20.31
CA VAL A 247 11.63 5.10 20.08
C VAL A 247 12.38 4.14 21.00
N TRP A 248 11.64 3.46 21.87
CA TRP A 248 12.15 2.43 22.76
C TRP A 248 12.01 1.05 22.14
N PHE A 249 13.00 0.18 22.34
CA PHE A 249 13.00 -1.18 21.84
C PHE A 249 13.80 -2.07 22.78
N ARG A 250 13.56 -3.38 22.72
CA ARG A 250 14.35 -4.36 23.48
C ARG A 250 15.55 -4.82 22.67
N ARG A 251 16.73 -4.84 23.30
CA ARG A 251 17.95 -5.47 22.77
C ARG A 251 18.51 -6.43 23.82
N GLY A 252 18.40 -7.73 23.53
CA GLY A 252 18.70 -8.78 24.51
C GLY A 252 17.78 -8.68 25.73
N ALA A 253 18.35 -8.53 26.92
CA ALA A 253 17.60 -8.39 28.17
C ALA A 253 17.30 -6.94 28.57
N ASN A 254 17.84 -5.95 27.85
CA ASN A 254 17.75 -4.54 28.21
C ASN A 254 16.83 -3.77 27.26
N ASP A 255 16.21 -2.72 27.79
CA ASP A 255 15.49 -1.74 26.98
C ASP A 255 16.43 -0.59 26.62
N GLU A 256 16.49 -0.27 25.33
CA GLU A 256 17.28 0.81 24.76
C GLU A 256 16.35 1.81 24.06
N SER A 257 16.87 3.01 23.77
CA SER A 257 16.11 4.01 23.00
C SER A 257 17.02 4.77 22.05
N MET A 258 16.47 5.14 20.89
CA MET A 258 17.12 6.04 19.95
C MET A 258 16.10 6.99 19.32
N THR A 259 16.54 7.84 18.40
CA THR A 259 15.62 8.71 17.65
C THR A 259 14.88 7.93 16.58
N ALA A 260 13.69 8.40 16.18
CA ALA A 260 12.88 7.77 15.15
C ALA A 260 13.61 7.68 13.80
N SER A 261 14.38 8.72 13.41
CA SER A 261 15.22 8.66 12.20
C SER A 261 16.31 7.60 12.31
N ALA A 262 17.07 7.58 13.41
CA ALA A 262 18.13 6.58 13.60
C ALA A 262 17.57 5.15 13.65
N PHE A 263 16.36 4.97 14.22
CA PHE A 263 15.68 3.68 14.24
C PHE A 263 15.31 3.22 12.83
N LEU A 264 14.74 4.11 12.00
CA LEU A 264 14.37 3.80 10.62
C LEU A 264 15.59 3.52 9.71
N GLU A 265 16.75 4.09 10.04
CA GLU A 265 18.03 3.79 9.39
C GLU A 265 18.62 2.45 9.86
N THR A 266 18.27 2.00 11.08
CA THR A 266 18.78 0.76 11.69
C THR A 266 17.91 -0.45 11.34
N HIS A 267 18.17 -1.02 10.17
CA HIS A 267 17.36 -2.10 9.59
C HIS A 267 17.24 -3.37 10.46
N GLU A 268 18.24 -3.67 11.30
CA GLU A 268 18.25 -4.84 12.20
C GLU A 268 17.21 -4.77 13.32
N LEU A 269 16.68 -3.57 13.62
CA LEU A 269 15.70 -3.36 14.69
C LEU A 269 14.25 -3.39 14.19
N ALA A 270 14.03 -3.46 12.88
CA ALA A 270 12.72 -3.44 12.25
C ALA A 270 12.02 -4.81 12.35
N ILE A 271 11.39 -5.06 13.50
CA ILE A 271 10.62 -6.29 13.78
C ILE A 271 9.10 -6.05 13.65
N ASP A 272 8.37 -7.06 13.18
CA ASP A 272 6.89 -7.03 13.20
C ASP A 272 6.36 -6.91 14.63
N GLY A 273 5.11 -6.49 14.80
CA GLY A 273 4.47 -6.37 16.11
C GLY A 273 3.57 -5.16 16.19
N VAL A 274 3.38 -4.62 17.39
CA VAL A 274 2.53 -3.46 17.64
C VAL A 274 3.28 -2.44 18.47
N LEU A 275 3.02 -1.16 18.24
CA LEU A 275 3.51 -0.15 19.16
C LEU A 275 2.75 -0.23 20.49
N LEU A 276 3.43 0.10 21.58
CA LEU A 276 2.84 0.37 22.89
C LEU A 276 3.48 1.63 23.46
N ARG A 277 2.99 2.09 24.62
CA ARG A 277 3.58 3.23 25.32
C ARG A 277 4.82 2.80 26.10
N ALA A 278 5.88 3.59 26.03
CA ALA A 278 7.00 3.51 26.96
C ALA A 278 6.64 4.19 28.31
N GLU A 279 7.47 4.00 29.33
CA GLU A 279 7.25 4.63 30.66
C GLU A 279 7.32 6.16 30.61
N ASP A 280 8.11 6.72 29.69
CA ASP A 280 8.22 8.18 29.48
C ASP A 280 7.11 8.76 28.59
N GLY A 281 6.13 7.94 28.17
CA GLY A 281 5.03 8.34 27.30
C GLY A 281 5.34 8.31 25.79
N SER A 282 6.60 8.08 25.41
CA SER A 282 6.98 7.89 24.00
C SER A 282 6.59 6.50 23.49
N VAL A 283 6.98 6.17 22.25
CA VAL A 283 6.60 4.90 21.62
C VAL A 283 7.59 3.80 21.95
N ARG A 284 7.07 2.58 22.12
CA ARG A 284 7.83 1.36 22.34
C ARG A 284 7.50 0.33 21.27
N ILE A 285 8.53 -0.17 20.59
CA ILE A 285 8.47 -1.37 19.76
C ILE A 285 8.14 -2.56 20.65
N THR A 286 7.03 -3.25 20.37
CA THR A 286 6.67 -4.48 21.06
C THR A 286 6.71 -5.62 20.06
N SER A 287 7.57 -6.60 20.32
CA SER A 287 7.67 -7.82 19.53
C SER A 287 6.42 -8.71 19.69
N PRO A 288 6.16 -9.65 18.77
CA PRO A 288 5.06 -10.59 18.92
C PRO A 288 5.20 -11.49 20.15
N ASP A 289 6.44 -11.82 20.55
CA ASP A 289 6.73 -12.62 21.74
C ASP A 289 6.38 -11.86 23.02
N GLU A 290 6.80 -10.59 23.13
CA GLU A 290 6.40 -9.69 24.22
C GLU A 290 4.89 -9.55 24.31
N LEU A 291 4.23 -9.32 23.17
CA LEU A 291 2.78 -9.16 23.11
C LEU A 291 2.08 -10.46 23.51
N GLY A 292 2.53 -11.60 23.00
CA GLY A 292 2.00 -12.92 23.33
C GLY A 292 2.07 -13.21 24.83
N ALA A 293 3.25 -12.99 25.43
CA ALA A 293 3.45 -13.15 26.87
C ALA A 293 2.55 -12.22 27.71
N ALA A 294 2.34 -10.98 27.25
CA ALA A 294 1.46 -10.02 27.91
C ALA A 294 -0.03 -10.39 27.80
N LEU A 295 -0.45 -11.05 26.71
CA LEU A 295 -1.83 -11.49 26.48
C LEU A 295 -2.16 -12.86 27.10
N THR A 296 -1.16 -13.64 27.52
CA THR A 296 -1.36 -14.96 28.13
C THR A 296 -0.75 -15.12 29.54
N PRO A 297 -0.88 -14.13 30.46
CA PRO A 297 -0.29 -14.22 31.80
C PRO A 297 -0.92 -15.36 32.60
N GLY A 298 -0.11 -16.10 33.35
CA GLY A 298 -0.58 -17.17 34.24
C GLY A 298 -1.42 -18.25 33.52
N GLN A 299 -0.97 -18.68 32.33
CA GLN A 299 -1.65 -19.68 31.48
C GLN A 299 -3.08 -19.28 31.05
N HIS A 300 -3.38 -17.99 30.97
CA HIS A 300 -4.60 -17.53 30.32
C HIS A 300 -4.53 -17.80 28.81
N GLU A 301 -5.61 -18.34 28.23
CA GLU A 301 -5.74 -18.62 26.81
C GLU A 301 -6.93 -17.83 26.24
N PRO A 302 -6.72 -16.60 25.73
CA PRO A 302 -7.75 -15.84 25.04
C PRO A 302 -8.33 -16.64 23.86
N TYR A 303 -9.65 -16.54 23.65
CA TYR A 303 -10.33 -17.24 22.56
C TYR A 303 -10.01 -16.60 21.21
N LEU A 304 -10.11 -15.28 21.11
CA LEU A 304 -9.89 -14.54 19.88
C LEU A 304 -9.11 -13.27 20.14
N VAL A 305 -8.01 -13.07 19.39
CA VAL A 305 -7.32 -11.79 19.31
C VAL A 305 -7.46 -11.21 17.90
N CYS A 306 -8.07 -10.04 17.78
CA CYS A 306 -8.15 -9.31 16.52
C CYS A 306 -7.11 -8.18 16.51
N LEU A 307 -6.25 -8.18 15.48
CA LEU A 307 -5.22 -7.19 15.28
C LEU A 307 -5.67 -6.25 14.16
N ASN A 308 -6.25 -5.11 14.51
CA ASN A 308 -6.48 -4.01 13.58
C ASN A 308 -5.21 -3.16 13.43
N THR A 309 -4.18 -3.80 12.91
CA THR A 309 -2.87 -3.21 12.57
C THR A 309 -2.38 -3.87 11.28
N TRP A 310 -1.64 -3.15 10.45
CA TRP A 310 -1.03 -3.72 9.24
C TRP A 310 0.04 -4.78 9.59
N ASN A 311 0.47 -5.58 8.60
CA ASN A 311 1.57 -6.55 8.74
C ASN A 311 1.44 -7.55 9.92
N SER A 312 0.23 -7.81 10.39
CA SER A 312 -0.04 -8.62 11.58
C SER A 312 -0.30 -10.11 11.27
N ALA A 313 -0.73 -10.43 10.05
CA ALA A 313 -1.16 -11.78 9.69
C ALA A 313 -0.02 -12.80 9.59
N ALA A 314 1.13 -12.43 9.01
CA ALA A 314 2.20 -13.39 8.71
C ALA A 314 2.97 -13.82 9.96
N ARG A 315 3.14 -12.93 10.93
CA ARG A 315 4.00 -13.16 12.09
C ARG A 315 3.32 -12.96 13.43
N THR A 316 2.77 -11.77 13.66
CA THR A 316 2.19 -11.43 14.97
C THR A 316 1.10 -12.41 15.35
N ALA A 317 0.09 -12.60 14.50
CA ALA A 317 -1.01 -13.53 14.72
C ALA A 317 -0.55 -14.97 15.06
N PRO A 318 0.25 -15.67 14.23
CA PRO A 318 0.66 -17.04 14.55
C PRO A 318 1.55 -17.15 15.80
N LEU A 319 2.37 -16.14 16.12
CA LEU A 319 3.16 -16.18 17.36
C LEU A 319 2.26 -16.03 18.60
N LEU A 320 1.21 -15.22 18.56
CA LEU A 320 0.22 -15.18 19.65
C LEU A 320 -0.39 -16.57 19.92
N LEU A 321 -0.63 -17.37 18.86
CA LEU A 321 -1.11 -18.75 18.99
C LEU A 321 -0.09 -19.65 19.70
N ALA A 322 1.21 -19.49 19.40
CA ALA A 322 2.27 -20.23 20.09
C ALA A 322 2.31 -19.93 21.60
N HIS A 323 1.99 -18.70 22.02
CA HIS A 323 1.91 -18.33 23.44
C HIS A 323 0.69 -18.93 24.14
N GLY A 324 -0.47 -19.03 23.47
CA GLY A 324 -1.66 -19.65 24.05
C GLY A 324 -2.99 -19.17 23.46
N VAL A 325 -3.00 -18.10 22.66
CA VAL A 325 -4.22 -17.59 22.02
C VAL A 325 -4.83 -18.64 21.10
N LEU A 326 -6.14 -18.86 21.16
CA LEU A 326 -6.79 -19.93 20.39
C LEU A 326 -6.97 -19.59 18.90
N ALA A 327 -7.36 -18.35 18.61
CA ALA A 327 -7.48 -17.84 17.25
C ALA A 327 -7.08 -16.37 17.16
N ALA A 328 -6.56 -15.96 16.01
CA ALA A 328 -6.18 -14.59 15.74
C ALA A 328 -6.54 -14.16 14.32
N VAL A 329 -7.00 -12.92 14.15
CA VAL A 329 -7.22 -12.29 12.85
C VAL A 329 -6.24 -11.15 12.68
N GLY A 330 -5.64 -11.03 11.48
CA GLY A 330 -4.75 -9.94 11.12
C GLY A 330 -4.68 -9.71 9.62
N PHE A 331 -3.86 -8.74 9.22
CA PHE A 331 -3.70 -8.27 7.84
C PHE A 331 -2.29 -8.57 7.32
N GLN A 332 -2.18 -9.05 6.08
CA GLN A 332 -0.92 -9.41 5.41
C GLN A 332 -0.06 -8.19 5.05
N ASP A 333 -0.72 -7.04 4.85
CA ASP A 333 -0.11 -5.80 4.39
C ASP A 333 -1.03 -4.62 4.79
N ALA A 334 -0.78 -3.43 4.24
CA ALA A 334 -1.67 -2.28 4.35
C ALA A 334 -3.07 -2.59 3.83
N PHE A 335 -4.05 -2.22 4.65
CA PHE A 335 -5.47 -2.40 4.41
C PHE A 335 -6.20 -1.10 4.71
N ASP A 336 -7.31 -0.86 4.00
CA ASP A 336 -8.12 0.34 4.21
C ASP A 336 -8.85 0.25 5.56
N ASP A 337 -8.73 1.31 6.36
CA ASP A 337 -9.24 1.34 7.74
C ASP A 337 -10.78 1.24 7.79
N ALA A 338 -11.49 1.88 6.85
CA ALA A 338 -12.95 1.81 6.80
C ALA A 338 -13.43 0.41 6.43
N LEU A 339 -12.74 -0.25 5.49
CA LEU A 339 -12.97 -1.66 5.16
C LEU A 339 -12.61 -2.60 6.32
N ALA A 340 -11.56 -2.30 7.09
CA ALA A 340 -11.18 -3.05 8.29
C ALA A 340 -12.26 -2.95 9.38
N GLU A 341 -12.71 -1.72 9.70
CA GLU A 341 -13.80 -1.47 10.66
C GLU A 341 -15.07 -2.23 10.23
N TYR A 342 -15.44 -2.13 8.95
CA TYR A 342 -16.61 -2.81 8.40
C TYR A 342 -16.50 -4.34 8.50
N PHE A 343 -15.31 -4.88 8.22
CA PHE A 343 -15.05 -6.31 8.39
C PHE A 343 -15.22 -6.74 9.86
N TYR A 344 -14.66 -5.99 10.81
CA TYR A 344 -14.77 -6.31 12.24
C TYR A 344 -16.20 -6.15 12.78
N GLU A 345 -16.92 -5.12 12.33
CA GLU A 345 -18.35 -4.94 12.64
C GLU A 345 -19.15 -6.18 12.21
N ALA A 346 -18.95 -6.63 10.96
CA ALA A 346 -19.61 -7.80 10.42
C ALA A 346 -19.18 -9.09 11.15
N LEU A 347 -17.88 -9.24 11.46
CA LEU A 347 -17.35 -10.39 12.20
C LEU A 347 -18.00 -10.51 13.57
N TYR A 348 -17.98 -9.45 14.37
CA TYR A 348 -18.49 -9.49 15.73
C TYR A 348 -20.01 -9.64 15.81
N SER A 349 -20.74 -8.96 14.91
CA SER A 349 -22.19 -9.08 14.81
C SER A 349 -22.64 -10.52 14.51
N ASN A 350 -21.86 -11.25 13.69
CA ASN A 350 -22.15 -12.65 13.35
C ASN A 350 -21.52 -13.66 14.33
N LEU A 351 -20.50 -13.26 15.10
CA LEU A 351 -19.92 -14.09 16.15
C LEU A 351 -20.86 -14.19 17.36
N ARG A 352 -21.46 -13.06 17.77
CA ARG A 352 -22.28 -12.94 18.98
C ARG A 352 -23.38 -14.01 19.16
N PRO A 353 -24.19 -14.37 18.15
CA PRO A 353 -25.36 -15.25 18.37
C PRO A 353 -25.00 -16.70 18.71
N ALA A 354 -23.88 -17.19 18.19
CA ALA A 354 -23.54 -18.63 18.23
C ALA A 354 -22.09 -18.92 18.62
N TRP A 355 -21.24 -17.89 18.75
CA TRP A 355 -19.80 -18.02 19.00
C TRP A 355 -19.07 -18.91 17.98
N ASN A 356 -19.61 -18.98 16.77
CA ASN A 356 -19.07 -19.75 15.66
C ASN A 356 -18.16 -18.87 14.81
N LEU A 357 -16.88 -18.83 15.18
CA LEU A 357 -15.86 -18.01 14.51
C LEU A 357 -15.70 -18.31 13.01
N PRO A 358 -15.60 -19.58 12.55
CA PRO A 358 -15.52 -19.86 11.12
C PRO A 358 -16.71 -19.30 10.34
N ALA A 359 -17.93 -19.49 10.85
CA ALA A 359 -19.13 -18.96 10.19
C ALA A 359 -19.16 -17.43 10.22
N ALA A 360 -18.80 -16.81 11.34
CA ALA A 360 -18.75 -15.35 11.46
C ALA A 360 -17.73 -14.73 10.50
N PHE A 361 -16.55 -15.36 10.37
CA PHE A 361 -15.51 -14.94 9.44
C PHE A 361 -15.97 -15.06 7.99
N GLU A 362 -16.61 -16.17 7.61
CA GLU A 362 -17.18 -16.33 6.26
C GLU A 362 -18.23 -15.25 5.94
N HIS A 363 -19.09 -14.90 6.90
CA HIS A 363 -20.07 -13.82 6.73
C HIS A 363 -19.41 -12.45 6.58
N ALA A 364 -18.43 -12.14 7.44
CA ALA A 364 -17.68 -10.89 7.39
C ALA A 364 -16.93 -10.76 6.06
N TRP A 365 -16.27 -11.83 5.63
CA TRP A 365 -15.63 -11.94 4.33
C TRP A 365 -16.60 -11.69 3.19
N SER A 366 -17.77 -12.32 3.26
CA SER A 366 -18.81 -12.21 2.25
C SER A 366 -19.37 -10.78 2.15
N ALA A 367 -19.57 -10.11 3.29
CA ALA A 367 -20.00 -8.72 3.37
C ALA A 367 -18.95 -7.77 2.79
N LEU A 368 -17.68 -7.99 3.14
CA LEU A 368 -16.56 -7.21 2.61
C LEU A 368 -16.47 -7.34 1.08
N HIS A 369 -16.64 -8.54 0.52
CA HIS A 369 -16.62 -8.77 -0.94
C HIS A 369 -17.78 -8.14 -1.72
N SER A 370 -18.85 -7.73 -1.04
CA SER A 370 -19.93 -6.96 -1.68
C SER A 370 -19.64 -5.46 -1.77
N GLN A 371 -18.52 -5.00 -1.20
CA GLN A 371 -18.15 -3.60 -1.23
C GLN A 371 -17.49 -3.23 -2.57
N PRO A 372 -17.94 -2.13 -3.23
CA PRO A 372 -17.49 -1.78 -4.58
C PRO A 372 -16.04 -1.26 -4.66
N ASP A 373 -15.49 -0.81 -3.54
CA ASP A 373 -14.12 -0.31 -3.34
C ASP A 373 -13.13 -1.42 -2.92
N LEU A 374 -13.60 -2.65 -2.68
CA LEU A 374 -12.72 -3.76 -2.35
C LEU A 374 -11.98 -4.27 -3.61
N GLY A 375 -10.65 -4.14 -3.61
CA GLY A 375 -9.79 -4.74 -4.63
C GLY A 375 -9.67 -6.27 -4.55
N PRO A 376 -9.15 -6.93 -5.59
CA PRO A 376 -8.90 -8.38 -5.57
C PRO A 376 -7.86 -8.75 -4.50
N GLY A 377 -8.24 -9.67 -3.58
CA GLY A 377 -7.34 -10.20 -2.55
C GLY A 377 -7.15 -9.23 -1.37
N THR A 378 -7.92 -9.42 -0.30
CA THR A 378 -7.98 -8.42 0.79
C THR A 378 -6.85 -8.57 1.83
N GLY A 379 -6.00 -9.60 1.72
CA GLY A 379 -4.91 -9.84 2.66
C GLY A 379 -5.33 -10.13 4.12
N ILE A 380 -6.61 -10.40 4.42
CA ILE A 380 -7.04 -10.77 5.79
C ILE A 380 -6.80 -12.27 6.00
N ALA A 381 -6.17 -12.63 7.11
CA ALA A 381 -5.94 -14.02 7.48
C ALA A 381 -6.53 -14.34 8.86
N LEU A 382 -7.27 -15.45 8.94
CA LEU A 382 -7.69 -16.07 10.20
C LEU A 382 -6.76 -17.22 10.53
N TRP A 383 -6.08 -17.14 11.67
CA TRP A 383 -5.27 -18.20 12.25
C TRP A 383 -6.01 -18.87 13.41
N ALA A 384 -5.86 -20.19 13.54
CA ALA A 384 -6.34 -20.93 14.69
C ALA A 384 -5.39 -22.05 15.10
N ARG A 385 -5.43 -22.45 16.38
CA ARG A 385 -4.72 -23.62 16.94
C ARG A 385 -5.41 -24.96 16.68
N ALA A 386 -6.51 -24.93 15.92
CA ALA A 386 -7.29 -26.08 15.55
C ALA A 386 -7.74 -25.93 14.10
N PRO A 387 -7.98 -27.03 13.37
CA PRO A 387 -8.58 -26.96 12.06
C PRO A 387 -10.03 -26.46 12.20
N LEU A 388 -10.25 -25.19 11.85
CA LEU A 388 -11.55 -24.53 11.84
C LEU A 388 -12.37 -24.98 10.61
N ILE A 389 -12.70 -26.26 10.57
CA ILE A 389 -13.59 -26.82 9.56
C ILE A 389 -15.01 -26.68 10.09
N ALA A 390 -15.74 -25.68 9.60
CA ALA A 390 -17.16 -25.59 9.90
C ALA A 390 -17.86 -26.87 9.42
N ARG A 391 -18.52 -27.61 10.32
CA ARG A 391 -19.64 -28.43 9.88
C ARG A 391 -20.70 -27.45 9.39
N ALA A 392 -21.03 -27.50 8.10
CA ALA A 392 -22.11 -26.73 7.51
C ALA A 392 -23.41 -27.04 8.27
N GLN A 393 -23.75 -26.19 9.24
CA GLN A 393 -25.12 -26.05 9.67
C GLN A 393 -25.75 -25.00 8.76
N PRO A 394 -26.98 -25.20 8.27
CA PRO A 394 -27.70 -24.14 7.61
C PRO A 394 -27.97 -23.08 8.67
N VAL A 395 -27.14 -22.04 8.70
CA VAL A 395 -27.38 -20.87 9.52
C VAL A 395 -28.49 -20.11 8.81
N ALA A 396 -29.63 -19.98 9.47
CA ALA A 396 -30.71 -19.12 9.02
C ALA A 396 -30.13 -17.76 8.62
N ALA A 397 -30.64 -17.16 7.54
CA ALA A 397 -30.24 -15.82 7.10
C ALA A 397 -30.09 -14.93 8.34
N ALA A 398 -28.88 -14.40 8.56
CA ALA A 398 -28.58 -13.62 9.74
C ALA A 398 -29.68 -12.58 9.94
N PRO A 399 -30.25 -12.42 11.15
CA PRO A 399 -31.12 -11.29 11.39
C PRO A 399 -30.32 -10.05 11.01
N ARG A 400 -30.83 -9.27 10.05
CA ARG A 400 -30.28 -7.95 9.72
C ARG A 400 -30.31 -7.15 11.03
N LEU A 401 -29.18 -7.07 11.71
CA LEU A 401 -29.04 -6.31 12.94
C LEU A 401 -29.29 -4.85 12.57
N ARG A 402 -30.46 -4.35 12.98
CA ARG A 402 -30.76 -2.92 12.99
C ARG A 402 -29.79 -2.29 13.98
N ALA A 403 -28.77 -1.60 13.48
CA ALA A 403 -28.07 -0.63 14.30
C ALA A 403 -29.13 0.35 14.82
N LYS A 404 -29.18 0.56 16.14
CA LYS A 404 -30.06 1.55 16.77
C LYS A 404 -29.48 2.97 16.59
N GLY A 405 -28.99 3.28 15.40
CA GLY A 405 -28.72 4.65 14.98
C GLY A 405 -30.00 5.21 14.37
N GLU A 406 -30.55 6.29 14.92
CA GLU A 406 -31.66 6.99 14.27
C GLU A 406 -31.13 7.72 13.03
N GLY A 407 -31.36 7.14 11.83
CA GLY A 407 -31.18 7.85 10.57
C GLY A 407 -29.81 7.69 9.88
N VAL A 408 -29.45 8.71 9.11
CA VAL A 408 -28.19 8.80 8.36
C VAL A 408 -27.14 9.48 9.23
N GLN A 409 -25.96 8.89 9.35
CA GLN A 409 -24.81 9.48 10.04
C GLN A 409 -23.73 9.88 9.02
N CYS A 410 -23.05 11.00 9.27
CA CYS A 410 -21.92 11.47 8.46
C CYS A 410 -20.62 11.34 9.26
N ARG A 411 -19.57 10.75 8.65
CA ARG A 411 -18.19 10.90 9.11
C ARG A 411 -17.41 11.71 8.08
N ILE A 412 -16.88 12.86 8.49
CA ILE A 412 -16.22 13.80 7.59
C ILE A 412 -14.95 14.37 8.24
N LYS A 413 -13.84 14.32 7.51
CA LYS A 413 -12.56 14.94 7.85
C LYS A 413 -11.97 15.57 6.58
N PRO A 414 -12.13 16.89 6.38
CA PRO A 414 -11.53 17.58 5.24
C PRO A 414 -10.01 17.69 5.38
N LYS A 415 -9.31 17.80 4.24
CA LYS A 415 -7.87 18.08 4.25
C LYS A 415 -7.61 19.50 4.76
N LYS A 416 -6.61 19.65 5.63
CA LYS A 416 -6.16 20.95 6.15
C LYS A 416 -5.47 21.80 5.07
N GLU A 417 -4.86 21.16 4.07
CA GLU A 417 -4.20 21.80 2.94
C GLU A 417 -4.63 21.15 1.62
N LEU A 418 -4.90 21.96 0.61
CA LEU A 418 -5.29 21.52 -0.73
C LEU A 418 -4.18 21.87 -1.73
N ASN A 419 -3.63 20.85 -2.36
CA ASN A 419 -2.64 20.98 -3.42
C ASN A 419 -3.32 20.93 -4.79
N TYR A 420 -2.96 21.85 -5.70
CA TYR A 420 -3.58 21.92 -7.02
C TYR A 420 -3.34 20.66 -7.84
N SER A 421 -2.12 20.09 -7.81
CA SER A 421 -1.81 18.87 -8.57
C SER A 421 -2.63 17.67 -8.12
N VAL A 422 -2.90 17.56 -6.82
CA VAL A 422 -3.80 16.53 -6.28
C VAL A 422 -5.21 16.73 -6.85
N LEU A 423 -5.78 17.92 -6.70
CA LEU A 423 -7.15 18.20 -7.14
C LEU A 423 -7.32 18.07 -8.66
N HIS A 424 -6.33 18.55 -9.43
CA HIS A 424 -6.33 18.53 -10.89
C HIS A 424 -6.47 17.12 -11.45
N ASN A 425 -5.84 16.16 -10.78
CA ASN A 425 -5.87 14.75 -11.16
C ASN A 425 -6.93 13.95 -10.40
N HIS A 426 -8.05 14.59 -10.09
CA HIS A 426 -9.18 13.98 -9.39
C HIS A 426 -8.82 13.42 -8.00
N GLY A 427 -7.81 13.97 -7.33
CA GLY A 427 -7.52 13.63 -5.95
C GLY A 427 -8.59 14.15 -4.98
N PRO A 428 -8.68 13.58 -3.76
CA PRO A 428 -9.76 13.87 -2.84
C PRO A 428 -9.58 15.17 -2.06
N LEU A 429 -10.69 15.83 -1.72
CA LEU A 429 -10.73 17.00 -0.83
C LEU A 429 -10.75 16.61 0.66
N PHE A 430 -11.02 15.35 0.95
CA PHE A 430 -11.27 14.82 2.29
C PHE A 430 -10.33 13.66 2.58
N ASP A 431 -9.87 13.57 3.82
CA ASP A 431 -9.26 12.35 4.36
C ASP A 431 -10.34 11.33 4.72
N GLU A 432 -11.53 11.79 5.12
CA GLU A 432 -12.70 10.95 5.38
C GLU A 432 -13.97 11.64 4.87
N PHE A 433 -14.81 10.93 4.11
CA PHE A 433 -16.18 11.33 3.83
C PHE A 433 -17.02 10.08 3.56
N GLU A 434 -17.74 9.63 4.59
CA GLU A 434 -18.61 8.46 4.51
C GLU A 434 -20.01 8.79 5.07
N LEU A 435 -21.03 8.30 4.38
CA LEU A 435 -22.41 8.28 4.88
C LEU A 435 -22.75 6.86 5.34
N ARG A 436 -23.14 6.72 6.61
CA ARG A 436 -23.59 5.45 7.19
C ARG A 436 -25.11 5.43 7.28
N ASN A 437 -25.71 4.34 6.81
CA ASN A 437 -27.15 4.13 6.79
C ASN A 437 -27.56 3.14 7.89
N HIS A 438 -27.97 3.69 9.02
CA HIS A 438 -28.51 2.90 10.13
C HIS A 438 -29.98 2.50 9.91
N LEU A 439 -30.62 2.97 8.84
CA LEU A 439 -31.98 2.59 8.43
C LEU A 439 -32.03 1.38 7.47
N HIS A 440 -30.88 0.76 7.16
CA HIS A 440 -30.81 -0.38 6.24
C HIS A 440 -31.82 -1.49 6.66
N PRO A 441 -32.68 -2.00 5.74
CA PRO A 441 -32.53 -2.00 4.28
C PRO A 441 -33.19 -0.83 3.54
N GLU A 442 -33.72 0.17 4.24
CA GLU A 442 -34.18 1.39 3.57
C GLU A 442 -33.02 2.05 2.82
N LYS A 443 -33.29 2.60 1.64
CA LYS A 443 -32.30 3.25 0.79
C LYS A 443 -32.55 4.75 0.78
N PRO A 444 -32.15 5.49 1.84
CA PRO A 444 -32.49 6.90 1.97
C PRO A 444 -31.85 7.73 0.86
N LEU A 445 -32.58 8.76 0.41
CA LEU A 445 -32.09 9.79 -0.50
C LEU A 445 -31.52 10.94 0.31
N VAL A 446 -30.25 11.27 0.07
CA VAL A 446 -29.51 12.33 0.76
C VAL A 446 -28.99 13.36 -0.22
N HIS A 447 -29.06 14.63 0.16
CA HIS A 447 -28.49 15.74 -0.60
C HIS A 447 -27.17 16.17 0.04
N VAL A 448 -26.10 16.14 -0.74
CA VAL A 448 -24.75 16.54 -0.31
C VAL A 448 -24.34 17.79 -1.08
N LEU A 449 -23.90 18.81 -0.35
CA LEU A 449 -23.37 20.06 -0.85
C LEU A 449 -21.96 20.27 -0.27
N VAL A 450 -20.98 20.53 -1.13
CA VAL A 450 -19.62 20.90 -0.77
C VAL A 450 -19.20 22.13 -1.56
N GLU A 451 -18.72 23.17 -0.89
CA GLU A 451 -18.33 24.45 -1.49
C GLU A 451 -16.95 24.86 -1.00
N LEU A 452 -16.00 25.04 -1.94
CA LEU A 452 -14.68 25.60 -1.67
C LEU A 452 -14.67 27.09 -2.01
N HIS A 453 -14.32 27.92 -1.04
CA HIS A 453 -14.26 29.37 -1.21
C HIS A 453 -12.94 29.82 -1.84
N CYS A 454 -12.97 30.29 -3.09
CA CYS A 454 -11.80 30.67 -3.87
C CYS A 454 -11.78 32.19 -4.14
N GLY A 455 -11.85 33.00 -3.08
CA GLY A 455 -11.96 34.46 -3.18
C GLY A 455 -13.38 34.89 -3.49
N SER A 456 -13.59 35.61 -4.59
CA SER A 456 -14.92 36.00 -5.08
C SER A 456 -15.66 34.87 -5.80
N GLU A 457 -14.95 33.79 -6.15
CA GLU A 457 -15.51 32.60 -6.79
C GLU A 457 -15.74 31.49 -5.76
N GLN A 458 -16.68 30.58 -6.05
CA GLN A 458 -16.91 29.38 -5.27
C GLN A 458 -16.91 28.17 -6.20
N ALA A 459 -16.10 27.17 -5.86
CA ALA A 459 -16.13 25.88 -6.55
C ALA A 459 -17.07 24.93 -5.81
N ARG A 460 -18.10 24.44 -6.50
CA ARG A 460 -19.23 23.75 -5.87
C ARG A 460 -19.42 22.33 -6.41
N TYR A 461 -19.68 21.41 -5.49
CA TYR A 461 -20.23 20.08 -5.75
C TYR A 461 -21.60 19.97 -5.08
N ALA A 462 -22.63 19.55 -5.82
CA ALA A 462 -23.97 19.31 -5.28
C ALA A 462 -24.58 18.06 -5.94
N SER A 463 -25.01 17.09 -5.14
CA SER A 463 -25.65 15.88 -5.66
C SER A 463 -26.72 15.34 -4.72
N ALA A 464 -27.74 14.71 -5.30
CA ALA A 464 -28.66 13.83 -4.59
C ALA A 464 -28.17 12.37 -4.77
N LEU A 465 -28.05 11.64 -3.67
CA LEU A 465 -27.42 10.32 -3.63
C LEU A 465 -28.31 9.35 -2.86
N VAL A 466 -28.39 8.10 -3.32
CA VAL A 466 -29.08 7.03 -2.59
C VAL A 466 -28.05 6.21 -1.84
N ILE A 467 -28.25 5.99 -0.54
CA ILE A 467 -27.39 5.11 0.25
C ILE A 467 -27.86 3.66 0.06
N ASP A 468 -27.31 2.98 -0.94
CA ASP A 468 -27.64 1.59 -1.26
C ASP A 468 -26.71 0.62 -0.52
N GLY A 469 -27.02 0.39 0.76
CA GLY A 469 -26.24 -0.45 1.65
C GLY A 469 -26.04 0.18 3.02
N PRO A 470 -25.16 -0.41 3.87
CA PRO A 470 -24.85 0.12 5.20
C PRO A 470 -23.94 1.36 5.16
N ARG A 471 -23.16 1.55 4.08
CA ARG A 471 -22.24 2.67 3.91
C ARG A 471 -22.20 3.16 2.48
N LEU A 472 -21.86 4.43 2.31
CA LEU A 472 -21.58 5.07 1.04
C LEU A 472 -20.34 5.99 1.19
N PRO A 473 -19.15 5.55 0.76
CA PRO A 473 -17.98 6.42 0.70
C PRO A 473 -18.16 7.45 -0.42
N LEU A 474 -17.84 8.72 -0.12
CA LEU A 474 -18.00 9.86 -1.03
C LEU A 474 -16.69 10.54 -1.41
N ILE A 475 -15.57 10.13 -0.80
CA ILE A 475 -14.23 10.66 -1.06
C ILE A 475 -13.93 10.72 -2.57
N GLU A 476 -14.22 9.65 -3.31
CA GLU A 476 -13.97 9.57 -4.75
C GLU A 476 -15.05 10.24 -5.63
N ARG A 477 -16.21 10.58 -5.06
CA ARG A 477 -17.33 11.16 -5.81
C ARG A 477 -17.33 12.68 -5.78
N ILE A 478 -16.87 13.27 -4.68
CA ILE A 478 -16.88 14.72 -4.51
C ILE A 478 -15.72 15.32 -5.28
N ARG A 479 -16.05 16.04 -6.36
CA ARG A 479 -15.11 16.75 -7.23
C ARG A 479 -15.63 18.16 -7.47
N ILE A 480 -14.74 19.14 -7.40
CA ILE A 480 -15.06 20.55 -7.61
C ILE A 480 -14.36 21.08 -8.87
N PRO A 481 -14.96 22.02 -9.61
CA PRO A 481 -14.32 22.63 -10.77
C PRO A 481 -13.14 23.52 -10.33
N LEU A 482 -11.97 23.31 -10.92
CA LEU A 482 -10.74 24.06 -10.64
C LEU A 482 -10.49 25.20 -11.62
N THR A 483 -11.59 25.71 -12.21
CA THR A 483 -11.58 26.77 -13.22
C THR A 483 -11.40 28.16 -12.62
N ALA A 484 -11.54 28.31 -11.29
CA ALA A 484 -11.32 29.56 -10.60
C ALA A 484 -9.91 30.11 -10.84
N SER A 485 -9.81 31.40 -11.15
CA SER A 485 -8.52 32.00 -11.50
C SER A 485 -7.56 32.01 -10.31
N LEU A 486 -8.09 32.27 -9.11
CA LEU A 486 -7.32 32.27 -7.87
C LEU A 486 -6.53 30.97 -7.69
N MET A 487 -7.15 29.80 -7.90
CA MET A 487 -6.47 28.51 -7.70
C MET A 487 -5.27 28.31 -8.64
N ARG A 488 -5.25 28.96 -9.80
CA ARG A 488 -4.15 28.88 -10.78
C ARG A 488 -3.13 30.02 -10.69
N SER A 489 -3.46 31.10 -9.98
CA SER A 489 -2.61 32.30 -9.89
C SER A 489 -1.98 32.51 -8.51
N VAL A 490 -2.31 31.66 -7.53
CA VAL A 490 -1.76 31.74 -6.17
C VAL A 490 -0.27 31.42 -6.21
N SER A 491 0.55 32.41 -5.85
CA SER A 491 2.01 32.30 -5.75
C SER A 491 2.50 31.92 -4.35
N GLU A 492 1.67 32.09 -3.33
CA GLU A 492 1.94 31.80 -1.92
C GLU A 492 0.72 31.18 -1.25
N ALA A 493 0.89 30.27 -0.31
CA ALA A 493 -0.24 29.57 0.30
C ALA A 493 -1.27 30.54 0.93
N VAL A 494 -2.55 30.42 0.56
CA VAL A 494 -3.63 31.32 1.02
C VAL A 494 -4.63 30.58 1.91
N GLN A 495 -5.17 31.27 2.91
CA GLN A 495 -6.24 30.74 3.76
C GLN A 495 -7.58 30.73 3.01
N SER A 496 -8.33 29.65 3.17
CA SER A 496 -9.64 29.41 2.55
C SER A 496 -10.52 28.60 3.51
N SER A 497 -11.73 28.26 3.07
CA SER A 497 -12.65 27.41 3.83
C SER A 497 -13.46 26.51 2.90
N LEU A 498 -13.81 25.33 3.44
CA LEU A 498 -14.67 24.35 2.82
C LEU A 498 -15.98 24.26 3.60
N PHE A 499 -17.08 24.61 2.97
CA PHE A 499 -18.41 24.45 3.53
C PHE A 499 -18.99 23.09 3.13
N VAL A 500 -19.59 22.36 4.09
CA VAL A 500 -20.22 21.06 3.85
C VAL A 500 -21.61 21.04 4.47
N GLU A 501 -22.60 20.60 3.68
CA GLU A 501 -23.96 20.38 4.15
C GLU A 501 -24.49 19.03 3.63
N VAL A 502 -25.04 18.21 4.54
CA VAL A 502 -25.73 16.96 4.23
C VAL A 502 -27.16 17.04 4.74
N ARG A 503 -28.14 16.81 3.87
CA ARG A 503 -29.57 16.84 4.19
C ARG A 503 -30.24 15.51 3.87
N HIS A 504 -31.11 15.05 4.76
CA HIS A 504 -31.97 13.87 4.61
C HIS A 504 -33.41 14.29 4.86
N GLU A 505 -34.33 14.00 3.94
CA GLU A 505 -35.75 14.38 4.02
C GLU A 505 -35.98 15.88 4.33
N GLY A 506 -35.14 16.75 3.75
CA GLY A 506 -35.20 18.20 3.98
C GLY A 506 -34.65 18.67 5.34
N ARG A 507 -34.28 17.75 6.25
CA ARG A 507 -33.61 18.06 7.52
C ARG A 507 -32.10 18.03 7.35
N THR A 508 -31.40 18.97 7.97
CA THR A 508 -29.94 19.01 8.01
C THR A 508 -29.41 17.94 8.96
N VAL A 509 -28.66 16.99 8.41
CA VAL A 509 -27.92 15.95 9.15
C VAL A 509 -26.58 16.51 9.63
N LEU A 510 -25.91 17.26 8.77
CA LEU A 510 -24.63 17.93 9.05
C LEU A 510 -24.60 19.27 8.32
N LYS A 511 -24.08 20.30 8.98
CA LYS A 511 -23.74 21.58 8.35
C LYS A 511 -22.57 22.22 9.09
N ASP A 512 -21.44 22.35 8.42
CA ASP A 512 -20.21 22.85 9.04
C ASP A 512 -19.30 23.56 8.02
N THR A 513 -18.36 24.35 8.51
CA THR A 513 -17.35 25.07 7.71
C THR A 513 -15.97 24.83 8.28
N TYR A 514 -15.07 24.33 7.43
CA TYR A 514 -13.73 23.92 7.83
C TYR A 514 -12.68 24.88 7.26
N PRO A 515 -11.78 25.44 8.10
CA PRO A 515 -10.67 26.23 7.60
C PRO A 515 -9.64 25.33 6.92
N LEU A 516 -9.04 25.81 5.83
CA LEU A 516 -7.96 25.12 5.12
C LEU A 516 -7.03 26.10 4.41
N ARG A 517 -5.89 25.60 3.91
CA ARG A 517 -4.98 26.36 3.05
C ARG A 517 -5.02 25.86 1.62
N LEU A 518 -5.04 26.79 0.66
CA LEU A 518 -4.77 26.49 -0.75
C LEU A 518 -3.29 26.71 -1.02
N LEU A 519 -2.62 25.66 -1.51
CA LEU A 519 -1.21 25.72 -1.85
C LEU A 519 -1.00 26.28 -3.27
N PRO A 520 0.13 26.95 -3.56
CA PRO A 520 0.49 27.38 -4.90
C PRO A 520 0.45 26.25 -5.93
N VAL A 521 0.10 26.59 -7.17
CA VAL A 521 -0.06 25.62 -8.27
C VAL A 521 1.24 24.88 -8.60
N ASP A 522 2.38 25.52 -8.38
CA ASP A 522 3.73 25.04 -8.65
C ASP A 522 4.39 24.40 -7.42
N GLN A 523 3.67 24.28 -6.29
CA GLN A 523 4.19 23.58 -5.11
C GLN A 523 3.95 22.07 -5.24
N TRP A 524 5.03 21.31 -5.28
CA TRP A 524 5.00 19.86 -5.12
C TRP A 524 5.21 19.50 -3.65
N LEU A 525 4.46 18.50 -3.19
CA LEU A 525 4.54 17.96 -1.84
C LEU A 525 5.25 16.62 -1.90
N ASP A 526 6.48 16.56 -1.42
CA ASP A 526 7.28 15.34 -1.40
C ASP A 526 6.93 14.49 -0.17
N ASN A 527 5.72 13.92 -0.19
CA ASN A 527 5.23 13.06 0.87
C ASN A 527 4.52 11.83 0.32
N ALA A 528 4.24 10.86 1.20
CA ALA A 528 3.66 9.57 0.82
C ALA A 528 2.31 9.68 0.09
N HIS A 529 1.53 10.75 0.34
CA HIS A 529 0.19 10.91 -0.21
C HIS A 529 0.15 11.73 -1.51
N SER A 530 0.92 12.81 -1.57
CA SER A 530 0.87 13.81 -2.64
C SER A 530 2.06 13.71 -3.59
N GLY A 531 3.18 13.13 -3.15
CA GLY A 531 4.40 12.97 -3.95
C GLY A 531 4.15 12.16 -5.23
N GLN A 532 3.15 11.29 -5.21
CA GLN A 532 2.72 10.50 -6.37
C GLN A 532 2.21 11.34 -7.56
N TRP A 533 1.87 12.62 -7.37
CA TRP A 533 1.36 13.49 -8.45
C TRP A 533 2.43 14.30 -9.16
N LEU A 534 3.72 14.03 -8.89
CA LEU A 534 4.84 14.63 -9.61
C LEU A 534 4.72 14.58 -11.16
N PRO A 535 4.13 13.54 -11.80
CA PRO A 535 3.98 13.51 -13.25
C PRO A 535 3.19 14.70 -13.82
N SER A 536 2.38 15.39 -13.01
CA SER A 536 1.65 16.59 -13.44
C SER A 536 2.57 17.78 -13.74
N PHE A 537 3.79 17.76 -13.20
CA PHE A 537 4.80 18.79 -13.41
C PHE A 537 5.72 18.51 -14.61
N VAL A 538 5.52 17.37 -15.29
CA VAL A 538 6.12 17.14 -16.61
C VAL A 538 5.24 17.86 -17.65
N LEU A 539 5.76 18.94 -18.23
CA LEU A 539 5.03 19.88 -19.08
C LEU A 539 5.49 19.80 -20.55
N PRO A 540 5.16 18.74 -21.31
CA PRO A 540 5.67 18.53 -22.67
C PRO A 540 5.23 19.60 -23.67
N ARG A 541 4.14 20.33 -23.38
CA ARG A 541 3.61 21.42 -24.22
C ARG A 541 4.04 22.81 -23.77
N ASP A 542 4.99 22.91 -22.83
CA ASP A 542 5.58 24.21 -22.50
C ASP A 542 6.38 24.73 -23.73
N PRO A 543 6.23 26.01 -24.12
CA PRO A 543 6.92 26.56 -25.30
C PRO A 543 8.45 26.40 -25.29
N ALA A 544 9.06 26.34 -24.11
CA ALA A 544 10.50 26.10 -24.00
C ALA A 544 10.87 24.67 -24.39
N VAL A 545 10.01 23.68 -24.13
CA VAL A 545 10.25 22.28 -24.54
C VAL A 545 10.20 22.16 -26.07
N GLU A 546 9.21 22.77 -26.72
CA GLU A 546 9.13 22.81 -28.19
C GLU A 546 10.37 23.47 -28.81
N ALA A 547 10.85 24.55 -28.18
CA ALA A 547 12.08 25.21 -28.60
C ALA A 547 13.32 24.33 -28.39
N ALA A 548 13.39 23.55 -27.30
CA ALA A 548 14.48 22.60 -27.06
C ALA A 548 14.54 21.53 -28.16
N ILE A 549 13.38 20.91 -28.48
CA ILE A 549 13.30 19.87 -29.51
C ILE A 549 13.62 20.44 -30.89
N THR A 550 13.14 21.65 -31.20
CA THR A 550 13.49 22.34 -32.45
C THR A 550 15.00 22.54 -32.58
N ALA A 551 15.66 22.89 -31.48
CA ALA A 551 17.11 23.06 -31.47
C ALA A 551 17.84 21.70 -31.59
N ALA A 552 17.32 20.67 -30.93
CA ALA A 552 17.82 19.29 -30.99
C ALA A 552 17.75 18.65 -32.38
N GLN A 553 16.89 19.11 -33.29
CA GLN A 553 16.79 18.64 -34.68
C GLN A 553 18.13 18.70 -35.44
N ARG A 554 18.97 19.71 -35.19
CA ARG A 554 20.27 19.77 -35.87
C ARG A 554 21.25 18.74 -35.32
N TYR A 555 21.18 18.45 -34.02
CA TYR A 555 22.06 17.47 -33.40
C TYR A 555 21.69 16.05 -33.80
N VAL A 556 20.39 15.72 -33.87
CA VAL A 556 19.97 14.35 -34.26
C VAL A 556 20.42 14.02 -35.69
N ARG A 557 20.36 14.99 -36.61
CA ARG A 557 20.85 14.84 -37.99
C ARG A 557 22.36 14.66 -38.06
N VAL A 558 23.11 15.41 -37.26
CA VAL A 558 24.57 15.32 -37.21
C VAL A 558 25.03 14.00 -36.56
N ILE A 559 24.41 13.63 -35.44
CA ILE A 559 24.76 12.42 -34.68
C ILE A 559 24.47 11.15 -35.50
N ARG A 560 23.35 11.14 -36.23
CA ARG A 560 22.97 10.02 -37.10
C ARG A 560 23.58 10.07 -38.50
N ASP A 561 24.30 11.15 -38.83
CA ASP A 561 24.81 11.44 -40.17
C ASP A 561 23.74 11.29 -41.27
N ASP A 562 22.53 11.79 -40.97
CA ASP A 562 21.36 11.71 -41.86
C ASP A 562 20.58 13.02 -41.82
N PRO A 563 20.53 13.80 -42.93
CA PRO A 563 19.81 15.07 -42.99
C PRO A 563 18.29 14.92 -42.90
N THR A 564 17.76 13.72 -43.12
CA THR A 564 16.33 13.40 -43.02
C THR A 564 15.92 12.92 -41.63
N ALA A 565 16.88 12.58 -40.77
CA ALA A 565 16.61 12.13 -39.41
C ALA A 565 15.82 13.16 -38.61
N GLY A 566 14.89 12.65 -37.81
CA GLY A 566 14.08 13.40 -36.87
C GLY A 566 13.84 12.62 -35.58
N PHE A 567 12.87 13.09 -34.81
CA PHE A 567 12.40 12.42 -33.60
C PHE A 567 11.22 11.52 -33.93
N GLU A 568 11.47 10.21 -33.96
CA GLU A 568 10.52 9.17 -34.39
C GLU A 568 10.07 8.28 -33.23
N GLY A 569 10.50 8.59 -31.99
CA GLY A 569 10.20 7.81 -30.80
C GLY A 569 10.74 6.39 -30.96
N TYR A 570 9.82 5.41 -30.94
CA TYR A 570 10.12 3.98 -31.06
C TYR A 570 9.89 3.37 -32.45
N GLN A 571 9.49 4.15 -33.46
CA GLN A 571 9.08 3.58 -34.76
C GLN A 571 10.17 2.77 -35.47
N THR A 572 11.44 3.10 -35.21
CA THR A 572 12.62 2.44 -35.79
C THR A 572 13.30 1.46 -34.82
N ALA A 573 12.75 1.28 -33.62
CA ALA A 573 13.30 0.40 -32.60
C ALA A 573 12.57 -0.95 -32.60
N ASP A 574 13.29 -2.03 -32.91
CA ASP A 574 12.82 -3.41 -32.77
C ASP A 574 13.34 -3.97 -31.42
N PRO A 575 12.46 -4.39 -30.50
CA PRO A 575 12.87 -4.92 -29.20
C PRO A 575 13.67 -6.24 -29.29
N ALA A 576 13.68 -6.91 -30.44
CA ALA A 576 14.48 -8.10 -30.72
C ALA A 576 15.89 -7.79 -31.28
N ASP A 577 16.13 -6.56 -31.72
CA ASP A 577 17.41 -6.12 -32.27
C ASP A 577 18.07 -5.05 -31.36
N PRO A 578 19.10 -5.41 -30.58
CA PRO A 578 19.80 -4.49 -29.70
C PRO A 578 20.38 -3.25 -30.40
N GLU A 579 20.84 -3.37 -31.66
CA GLU A 579 21.42 -2.23 -32.38
C GLU A 579 20.35 -1.21 -32.77
N SER A 580 19.13 -1.66 -33.03
CA SER A 580 17.99 -0.77 -33.32
C SER A 580 17.57 0.06 -32.09
N LEU A 581 17.81 -0.45 -30.86
CA LEU A 581 17.50 0.28 -29.62
C LEU A 581 18.42 1.49 -29.43
N ASP A 582 19.65 1.44 -29.95
CA ASP A 582 20.59 2.56 -29.90
C ASP A 582 20.05 3.78 -30.66
N GLN A 583 19.14 3.59 -31.63
CA GLN A 583 18.46 4.70 -32.31
C GLN A 583 17.66 5.57 -31.34
N VAL A 584 17.12 5.00 -30.27
CA VAL A 584 16.43 5.77 -29.21
C VAL A 584 17.45 6.60 -28.45
N ASP A 585 18.57 6.01 -28.05
CA ASP A 585 19.65 6.71 -27.33
C ASP A 585 20.20 7.90 -28.13
N LEU A 586 20.36 7.77 -29.46
CA LEU A 586 20.83 8.88 -30.31
C LEU A 586 19.85 10.06 -30.33
N GLN A 587 18.54 9.82 -30.21
CA GLN A 587 17.53 10.89 -30.07
C GLN A 587 17.69 11.59 -28.73
N VAL A 588 17.88 10.81 -27.65
CA VAL A 588 18.08 11.36 -26.31
C VAL A 588 19.38 12.15 -26.22
N GLU A 589 20.45 11.67 -26.86
CA GLU A 589 21.74 12.37 -26.96
C GLU A 589 21.61 13.71 -27.70
N ALA A 590 20.79 13.78 -28.75
CA ALA A 590 20.52 15.03 -29.46
C ALA A 590 19.81 16.07 -28.58
N ILE A 591 18.86 15.64 -27.74
CA ILE A 591 18.19 16.51 -26.75
C ILE A 591 19.22 16.99 -25.72
N TRP A 592 20.05 16.09 -25.21
CA TRP A 592 21.14 16.42 -24.29
C TRP A 592 22.07 17.49 -24.88
N ALA A 593 22.54 17.29 -26.11
CA ALA A 593 23.45 18.22 -26.79
C ALA A 593 22.82 19.61 -26.98
N ALA A 594 21.52 19.68 -27.31
CA ALA A 594 20.82 20.95 -27.43
C ALA A 594 20.77 21.71 -26.10
N LEU A 595 20.37 21.05 -25.02
CA LEU A 595 20.33 21.67 -23.69
C LEU A 595 21.73 22.08 -23.21
N LEU A 596 22.73 21.22 -23.41
CA LEU A 596 24.11 21.45 -23.00
C LEU A 596 24.75 22.66 -23.69
N HIS A 597 24.60 22.75 -25.00
CA HIS A 597 25.32 23.73 -25.81
C HIS A 597 24.56 25.03 -26.03
N GLU A 598 23.23 25.01 -25.98
CA GLU A 598 22.42 26.20 -26.29
C GLU A 598 21.82 26.87 -25.07
N TRP A 599 21.54 26.13 -23.99
CA TRP A 599 20.83 26.67 -22.83
C TRP A 599 21.75 27.00 -21.66
N GLN A 600 22.97 26.44 -21.62
CA GLN A 600 24.02 26.77 -20.63
C GLN A 600 23.48 26.84 -19.19
N LEU A 601 22.74 25.80 -18.79
CA LEU A 601 22.01 25.79 -17.53
C LEU A 601 22.95 25.74 -16.32
N GLY A 602 22.67 26.56 -15.30
CA GLY A 602 23.32 26.50 -13.99
C GLY A 602 22.52 25.71 -12.95
N TYR A 603 23.20 25.23 -11.91
CA TYR A 603 22.54 24.61 -10.77
C TYR A 603 22.13 25.65 -9.72
N ILE A 604 20.94 25.50 -9.14
CA ILE A 604 20.51 26.26 -7.96
C ILE A 604 19.94 25.29 -6.92
N ASN A 605 20.21 25.55 -5.64
CA ASN A 605 19.53 24.84 -4.56
C ASN A 605 18.04 25.22 -4.50
N PRO A 606 17.17 24.31 -4.03
CA PRO A 606 15.76 24.65 -3.85
C PRO A 606 15.61 25.89 -2.95
N PRO A 607 14.65 26.79 -3.26
CA PRO A 607 14.39 27.96 -2.44
C PRO A 607 13.95 27.54 -1.02
N PRO A 608 14.15 28.40 0.00
CA PRO A 608 13.70 28.10 1.37
C PRO A 608 12.18 27.88 1.42
N THR A 609 11.75 26.75 1.96
CA THR A 609 10.33 26.47 2.19
C THR A 609 9.93 26.99 3.58
N TYR A 610 9.02 27.97 3.62
CA TYR A 610 8.45 28.49 4.87
C TYR A 610 7.16 27.72 5.22
N ALA A 611 7.30 26.46 5.65
CA ALA A 611 6.21 25.74 6.29
C ALA A 611 6.03 26.26 7.72
N ASP A 612 4.78 26.39 8.19
CA ASP A 612 4.50 26.80 9.57
C ASP A 612 5.08 25.73 10.51
N THR A 613 6.00 26.11 11.38
CA THR A 613 6.67 25.22 12.35
C THR A 613 5.77 24.85 13.53
N ARG A 614 4.49 25.20 13.45
CA ARG A 614 3.44 24.83 14.41
C ARG A 614 2.74 23.58 13.88
N GLU A 615 2.89 22.48 14.62
CA GLU A 615 2.38 21.13 14.31
C GLU A 615 3.24 20.29 13.35
N GLY A 616 4.47 19.95 13.76
CA GLY A 616 5.12 18.67 13.40
C GLY A 616 5.56 18.45 11.94
N VAL A 617 5.11 19.23 10.97
CA VAL A 617 5.52 19.12 9.56
C VAL A 617 6.93 19.68 9.39
N LEU A 618 7.89 18.84 8.99
CA LEU A 618 9.24 19.31 8.69
C LEU A 618 9.20 20.25 7.48
N PRO A 619 9.98 21.35 7.48
CA PRO A 619 10.07 22.28 6.35
C PRO A 619 10.71 21.70 5.07
N LEU A 620 10.92 20.38 5.00
CA LEU A 620 11.61 19.67 3.91
C LEU A 620 10.66 18.87 2.98
N ASP A 621 9.36 18.75 3.30
CA ASP A 621 8.43 17.86 2.55
C ASP A 621 7.67 18.59 1.41
N SER A 622 8.18 19.73 0.95
CA SER A 622 7.61 20.41 -0.22
C SER A 622 8.62 21.32 -0.92
N GLN A 623 8.50 21.39 -2.25
CA GLN A 623 9.37 22.17 -3.11
C GLN A 623 8.55 22.92 -4.17
N ARG A 624 8.94 24.16 -4.44
CA ARG A 624 8.46 24.93 -5.60
C ARG A 624 9.17 24.44 -6.86
N LEU A 625 8.42 24.01 -7.85
CA LEU A 625 8.94 23.47 -9.11
C LEU A 625 8.80 24.48 -10.23
N ARG A 626 9.88 24.70 -10.98
CA ARG A 626 9.89 25.66 -12.09
C ARG A 626 9.37 25.01 -13.37
N THR A 627 8.62 25.76 -14.16
CA THR A 627 8.25 25.33 -15.51
C THR A 627 9.48 25.36 -16.44
N PRO A 628 9.49 24.58 -17.54
CA PRO A 628 10.54 24.67 -18.56
C PRO A 628 10.80 26.09 -19.04
N SER A 629 9.75 26.90 -19.25
CA SER A 629 9.89 28.31 -19.60
C SER A 629 10.60 29.14 -18.51
N ALA A 630 10.31 28.88 -17.24
CA ALA A 630 10.99 29.56 -16.14
C ALA A 630 12.47 29.15 -16.02
N ILE A 631 12.78 27.85 -16.18
CA ILE A 631 14.16 27.33 -16.20
C ILE A 631 14.95 27.98 -17.34
N ARG A 632 14.39 28.04 -18.54
CA ARG A 632 15.04 28.66 -19.71
C ARG A 632 15.29 30.16 -19.49
N ARG A 633 14.31 30.90 -18.95
CA ARG A 633 14.48 32.34 -18.68
C ARG A 633 15.56 32.60 -17.61
N ALA A 634 15.57 31.82 -16.55
CA ALA A 634 16.54 31.97 -15.46
C ALA A 634 17.91 31.35 -15.79
N SER A 635 17.99 30.48 -16.81
CA SER A 635 19.16 29.63 -17.12
C SER A 635 19.66 28.84 -15.91
N MET A 636 18.76 28.39 -15.04
CA MET A 636 19.10 27.58 -13.87
C MET A 636 17.94 26.72 -13.37
N GLY A 637 18.27 25.63 -12.68
CA GLY A 637 17.30 24.72 -12.07
C GLY A 637 17.91 23.88 -10.95
N THR A 638 17.03 23.33 -10.10
CA THR A 638 17.35 22.28 -9.13
C THR A 638 17.45 20.91 -9.82
N CYS A 639 17.91 19.86 -9.11
CA CYS A 639 17.96 18.51 -9.66
C CYS A 639 16.60 18.04 -10.22
N ILE A 640 15.53 18.25 -9.46
CA ILE A 640 14.16 17.90 -9.89
C ILE A 640 13.63 18.80 -11.02
N ASP A 641 13.96 20.09 -11.04
CA ASP A 641 13.58 20.98 -12.15
C ASP A 641 14.16 20.47 -13.47
N LEU A 642 15.44 20.10 -13.46
CA LEU A 642 16.16 19.58 -14.63
C LEU A 642 15.65 18.19 -15.04
N ALA A 643 15.32 17.33 -14.07
CA ALA A 643 14.73 16.02 -14.34
C ALA A 643 13.37 16.13 -15.03
N LEU A 644 12.50 17.03 -14.54
CA LEU A 644 11.18 17.28 -15.12
C LEU A 644 11.26 17.92 -16.51
N LEU A 645 12.17 18.88 -16.71
CA LEU A 645 12.45 19.47 -18.02
C LEU A 645 12.84 18.39 -19.04
N PHE A 646 13.77 17.52 -18.66
CA PHE A 646 14.26 16.49 -19.57
C PHE A 646 13.18 15.45 -19.86
N ALA A 647 12.44 15.00 -18.84
CA ALA A 647 11.27 14.13 -19.02
C ALA A 647 10.20 14.75 -19.92
N ALA A 648 9.98 16.06 -19.85
CA ALA A 648 9.04 16.75 -20.73
C ALA A 648 9.49 16.74 -22.20
N CYS A 649 10.80 16.88 -22.44
CA CYS A 649 11.38 16.72 -23.78
C CYS A 649 11.18 15.31 -24.33
N LEU A 650 11.45 14.29 -23.49
CA LEU A 650 11.25 12.88 -23.84
C LEU A 650 9.78 12.56 -24.15
N GLU A 651 8.86 13.01 -23.29
CA GLU A 651 7.42 12.82 -23.48
C GLU A 651 6.92 13.46 -24.77
N LEU A 652 7.45 14.62 -25.16
CA LEU A 652 7.08 15.30 -26.41
C LEU A 652 7.49 14.51 -27.67
N VAL A 653 8.58 13.75 -27.61
CA VAL A 653 9.11 12.94 -28.74
C VAL A 653 8.69 11.47 -28.68
N ASP A 654 7.69 11.13 -27.87
CA ASP A 654 7.16 9.77 -27.68
C ASP A 654 8.19 8.76 -27.16
N ILE A 655 9.18 9.22 -26.38
CA ILE A 655 10.08 8.38 -25.60
C ILE A 655 9.59 8.36 -24.15
N TYR A 656 9.31 7.17 -23.62
CA TYR A 656 8.59 6.98 -22.36
C TYR A 656 9.50 7.30 -21.17
N PRO A 657 9.26 8.42 -20.45
CA PRO A 657 10.13 8.85 -19.37
C PRO A 657 9.71 8.23 -18.03
N VAL A 658 10.69 8.12 -17.15
CA VAL A 658 10.51 7.88 -15.72
C VAL A 658 11.25 8.96 -14.93
N ILE A 659 10.84 9.19 -13.69
CA ILE A 659 11.57 10.03 -12.74
C ILE A 659 11.96 9.16 -11.55
N PHE A 660 13.26 9.06 -11.28
CA PHE A 660 13.79 8.43 -10.07
C PHE A 660 13.89 9.48 -8.97
N LEU A 661 13.33 9.17 -7.81
CA LEU A 661 13.50 9.91 -6.56
C LEU A 661 14.47 9.13 -5.67
N LEU A 662 15.50 9.83 -5.24
CA LEU A 662 16.53 9.38 -4.32
C LEU A 662 16.49 10.25 -3.06
N GLU A 663 17.18 9.85 -2.00
CA GLU A 663 17.31 10.66 -0.80
C GLU A 663 17.96 12.02 -1.12
N GLY A 664 17.14 13.09 -1.14
CA GLY A 664 17.58 14.45 -1.44
C GLY A 664 17.95 14.71 -2.90
N HIS A 665 17.67 13.80 -3.82
CA HIS A 665 18.05 13.94 -5.24
C HIS A 665 17.00 13.36 -6.19
N ALA A 666 16.96 13.85 -7.42
CA ALA A 666 16.04 13.37 -8.45
C ALA A 666 16.72 13.38 -9.82
N LEU A 667 16.48 12.33 -10.61
CA LEU A 667 17.03 12.20 -11.95
C LEU A 667 16.04 11.50 -12.89
N PRO A 668 15.97 11.87 -14.18
CA PRO A 668 15.10 11.21 -15.13
C PRO A 668 15.70 9.90 -15.63
N GLY A 669 14.87 9.08 -16.25
CA GLY A 669 15.31 8.02 -17.13
C GLY A 669 14.31 7.79 -18.26
N TYR A 670 14.62 6.85 -19.13
CA TYR A 670 13.76 6.50 -20.25
C TYR A 670 13.80 5.01 -20.55
N TRP A 671 12.67 4.48 -21.01
CA TRP A 671 12.60 3.15 -21.57
C TRP A 671 13.14 3.16 -22.99
N ARG A 672 14.00 2.19 -23.33
CA ARG A 672 14.50 2.04 -24.71
C ARG A 672 13.47 1.46 -25.67
N HIS A 673 12.38 0.87 -25.15
CA HIS A 673 11.25 0.42 -25.95
C HIS A 673 9.95 0.41 -25.14
N HIS A 674 8.82 0.72 -25.76
CA HIS A 674 7.51 0.73 -25.10
C HIS A 674 7.08 -0.66 -24.61
N ASP A 675 7.46 -1.75 -25.29
CA ASP A 675 7.18 -3.12 -24.82
C ASP A 675 7.90 -3.46 -23.50
N TYR A 676 9.09 -2.90 -23.25
CA TYR A 676 9.79 -3.14 -21.98
C TYR A 676 9.05 -2.49 -20.81
N GLN A 677 8.49 -1.30 -21.04
CA GLN A 677 7.61 -0.62 -20.08
C GLN A 677 6.32 -1.41 -19.83
N ALA A 678 5.68 -1.91 -20.89
CA ALA A 678 4.47 -2.74 -20.76
C ALA A 678 4.74 -4.04 -19.98
N GLN A 679 5.85 -4.73 -20.28
CA GLN A 679 6.25 -5.94 -19.56
C GLN A 679 6.55 -5.67 -18.08
N TYR A 680 7.17 -4.53 -17.75
CA TYR A 680 7.41 -4.12 -16.36
C TYR A 680 6.11 -3.83 -15.59
N ARG A 681 5.09 -3.29 -16.26
CA ARG A 681 3.79 -3.01 -15.63
C ARG A 681 3.01 -4.28 -15.28
N ASP A 682 3.14 -5.34 -16.06
CA ASP A 682 2.35 -6.58 -15.90
C ASP A 682 2.80 -7.46 -14.71
N VAL A 683 3.83 -7.05 -13.95
CA VAL A 683 4.34 -7.69 -12.71
C VAL A 683 4.35 -9.23 -12.79
N VAL A 684 4.98 -9.77 -13.83
CA VAL A 684 4.93 -11.22 -14.10
C VAL A 684 5.97 -11.98 -13.27
N ASP A 685 7.12 -11.35 -13.06
CA ASP A 685 8.31 -11.91 -12.42
C ASP A 685 9.11 -10.77 -11.78
N PRO A 686 9.05 -10.57 -10.45
CA PRO A 686 9.76 -9.49 -9.75
C PRO A 686 11.31 -9.59 -9.80
N GLY A 687 11.87 -10.43 -10.68
CA GLY A 687 13.24 -10.89 -10.63
C GLY A 687 13.40 -12.03 -9.63
N ASP A 688 14.55 -12.71 -9.66
CA ASP A 688 14.87 -13.82 -8.76
C ASP A 688 14.72 -13.40 -7.29
N ALA A 689 13.49 -13.54 -6.79
CA ALA A 689 13.07 -13.22 -5.42
C ALA A 689 13.80 -14.11 -4.38
N GLU A 690 14.62 -15.05 -4.85
CA GLU A 690 15.54 -15.87 -4.08
C GLU A 690 16.60 -15.06 -3.32
N THR A 691 17.03 -13.89 -3.81
CA THR A 691 18.05 -13.08 -3.09
C THR A 691 17.53 -12.34 -1.87
N VAL A 692 16.22 -12.40 -1.58
CA VAL A 692 15.68 -11.99 -0.27
C VAL A 692 15.74 -13.14 0.75
N ALA A 693 15.96 -14.38 0.29
CA ALA A 693 15.94 -15.56 1.15
C ALA A 693 17.19 -15.73 2.03
N GLU A 694 18.23 -14.91 1.86
CA GLU A 694 19.45 -14.98 2.68
C GLU A 694 19.58 -13.85 3.71
N GLY A 695 18.62 -12.92 3.79
CA GLY A 695 18.87 -11.61 4.41
C GLY A 695 18.05 -11.14 5.61
N ASP A 696 17.03 -11.86 6.09
CA ASP A 696 16.54 -11.67 7.48
C ASP A 696 15.40 -12.62 7.83
N GLU A 697 15.63 -13.50 8.80
CA GLU A 697 14.59 -14.33 9.41
C GLU A 697 13.61 -13.48 10.26
N HIS A 698 13.91 -12.18 10.47
CA HIS A 698 13.24 -11.33 11.47
C HIS A 698 12.32 -10.21 10.94
N ARG A 699 12.14 -10.02 9.61
CA ARG A 699 11.33 -8.90 9.09
C ARG A 699 10.44 -9.22 7.89
N ASN A 700 9.39 -8.43 7.72
CA ASN A 700 8.68 -8.29 6.45
C ASN A 700 9.46 -7.25 5.59
N THR A 701 10.27 -7.70 4.62
CA THR A 701 11.44 -6.96 4.07
C THR A 701 11.16 -5.69 3.25
N THR A 702 9.93 -5.21 3.13
CA THR A 702 9.65 -3.88 2.55
C THR A 702 8.29 -3.37 3.01
N PRO A 703 8.20 -2.27 3.77
CA PRO A 703 6.93 -1.83 4.33
C PRO A 703 6.12 -0.98 3.34
N GLY A 704 4.91 -1.44 3.02
CA GLY A 704 3.83 -0.65 2.42
C GLY A 704 3.30 -1.19 1.09
N ALA A 705 1.97 -1.30 0.98
CA ALA A 705 1.29 -1.46 -0.30
C ALA A 705 1.62 -0.28 -1.23
N GLN A 706 1.73 -0.56 -2.52
CA GLN A 706 1.79 0.50 -3.52
C GLN A 706 0.46 1.27 -3.50
N SER A 707 0.50 2.60 -3.46
CA SER A 707 -0.71 3.44 -3.42
C SER A 707 -1.31 3.70 -4.81
N VAL A 708 -0.46 3.88 -5.83
CA VAL A 708 -0.88 4.14 -7.21
C VAL A 708 -0.04 3.40 -8.24
N PRO A 709 -0.61 3.03 -9.40
CA PRO A 709 0.04 2.21 -10.44
C PRO A 709 1.38 2.74 -10.96
N TRP A 710 1.52 4.07 -11.05
CA TRP A 710 2.67 4.72 -11.68
C TRP A 710 3.81 5.09 -10.72
N LYS A 711 3.63 4.93 -9.39
CA LYS A 711 4.70 5.17 -8.40
C LYS A 711 5.12 3.84 -7.77
N VAL A 712 6.40 3.53 -7.86
CA VAL A 712 6.98 2.30 -7.32
C VAL A 712 8.04 2.67 -6.30
N GLY A 713 7.82 2.32 -5.03
CA GLY A 713 8.78 2.54 -3.95
C GLY A 713 9.88 1.46 -3.91
N LYS A 714 10.64 1.45 -2.81
CA LYS A 714 11.75 0.51 -2.52
C LYS A 714 11.49 -0.95 -2.90
N SER A 715 10.25 -1.44 -2.81
CA SER A 715 9.90 -2.84 -3.14
C SER A 715 10.17 -3.21 -4.60
N GLY A 716 10.14 -2.24 -5.52
CA GLY A 716 10.44 -2.47 -6.94
C GLY A 716 11.91 -2.21 -7.32
N TYR A 717 12.78 -1.80 -6.39
CA TYR A 717 14.16 -1.42 -6.67
C TYR A 717 14.92 -2.52 -7.44
N ARG A 718 14.81 -3.78 -7.01
CA ARG A 718 15.53 -4.90 -7.64
C ARG A 718 15.05 -5.19 -9.06
N GLU A 719 13.75 -5.10 -9.28
CA GLU A 719 13.13 -5.26 -10.59
C GLU A 719 13.64 -4.15 -11.53
N LEU A 720 13.65 -2.90 -11.07
CA LEU A 720 14.19 -1.76 -11.82
C LEU A 720 15.68 -1.95 -12.14
N ARG A 721 16.49 -2.37 -11.17
CA ARG A 721 17.92 -2.66 -11.40
C ARG A 721 18.14 -3.75 -12.43
N LYS A 722 17.25 -4.76 -12.52
CA LYS A 722 17.29 -5.77 -13.59
C LYS A 722 17.04 -5.13 -14.95
N GLN A 723 16.05 -4.25 -15.08
CA GLN A 723 15.78 -3.53 -16.34
C GLN A 723 16.95 -2.62 -16.74
N ILE A 724 17.58 -1.94 -15.77
CA ILE A 724 18.76 -1.09 -16.01
C ILE A 724 19.96 -1.93 -16.48
N ARG A 725 20.26 -3.03 -15.79
CA ARG A 725 21.35 -3.95 -16.18
C ARG A 725 21.11 -4.60 -17.54
N ALA A 726 19.85 -4.86 -17.89
CA ALA A 726 19.46 -5.39 -19.19
C ALA A 726 19.48 -4.32 -20.30
N GLY A 727 19.82 -3.07 -20.00
CA GLY A 727 19.83 -1.97 -20.97
C GLY A 727 18.44 -1.56 -21.47
N ARG A 728 17.37 -1.96 -20.77
CA ARG A 728 15.98 -1.68 -21.17
C ARG A 728 15.48 -0.34 -20.62
N LEU A 729 16.00 0.07 -19.48
CA LEU A 729 15.70 1.31 -18.78
C LEU A 729 17.01 2.06 -18.54
N VAL A 730 17.10 3.32 -18.97
CA VAL A 730 18.32 4.12 -18.88
C VAL A 730 18.11 5.30 -17.94
N PRO A 731 18.73 5.31 -16.75
CA PRO A 731 18.81 6.48 -15.89
C PRO A 731 19.80 7.51 -16.43
N LEU A 732 19.55 8.79 -16.21
CA LEU A 732 20.37 9.88 -16.73
C LEU A 732 20.54 10.98 -15.69
N GLU A 733 21.78 11.29 -15.28
CA GLU A 733 22.04 12.35 -14.31
C GLU A 733 21.99 13.74 -14.96
N THR A 734 20.84 14.42 -14.88
CA THR A 734 20.65 15.73 -15.53
C THR A 734 21.40 16.88 -14.87
N VAL A 735 21.86 16.76 -13.61
CA VAL A 735 22.71 17.79 -13.00
C VAL A 735 24.03 17.93 -13.77
N ARG A 736 24.49 16.87 -14.45
CA ARG A 736 25.67 16.92 -15.33
C ARG A 736 25.54 17.93 -16.48
N LEU A 737 24.33 18.37 -16.85
CA LEU A 737 24.14 19.48 -17.81
C LEU A 737 24.81 20.77 -17.32
N THR A 738 24.77 21.00 -16.00
CA THR A 738 25.36 22.19 -15.35
C THR A 738 26.86 22.12 -15.18
N GLU A 739 27.43 20.92 -15.37
CA GLU A 739 28.85 20.62 -15.27
C GLU A 739 29.51 20.44 -16.64
N HIS A 740 28.75 20.71 -17.71
CA HIS A 740 29.17 20.53 -19.09
C HIS A 740 29.60 19.09 -19.46
N ALA A 741 29.04 18.08 -18.80
CA ALA A 741 29.41 16.69 -19.06
C ALA A 741 28.77 16.13 -20.34
N SER A 742 29.43 15.14 -20.92
CA SER A 742 28.91 14.39 -22.06
C SER A 742 27.70 13.52 -21.69
N PHE A 743 26.91 13.15 -22.68
CA PHE A 743 25.75 12.28 -22.51
C PHE A 743 26.13 10.93 -21.85
N ARG A 744 27.27 10.33 -22.27
CA ARG A 744 27.76 9.07 -21.68
C ARG A 744 28.21 9.21 -20.23
N GLU A 745 28.74 10.37 -19.83
CA GLU A 745 29.07 10.65 -18.42
C GLU A 745 27.80 10.78 -17.60
N ALA A 746 26.78 11.47 -18.11
CA ALA A 746 25.48 11.58 -17.46
C ALA A 746 24.77 10.22 -17.29
N MET A 747 24.83 9.34 -18.30
CA MET A 747 24.29 7.98 -18.20
C MET A 747 25.02 7.17 -17.12
N ARG A 748 26.36 7.18 -17.12
CA ARG A 748 27.16 6.47 -16.11
C ARG A 748 26.84 6.97 -14.70
N ALA A 749 26.79 8.29 -14.52
CA ALA A 749 26.44 8.90 -13.24
C ALA A 749 25.01 8.54 -12.79
N GLY A 750 24.04 8.47 -13.71
CA GLY A 750 22.68 8.04 -13.38
C GLY A 750 22.61 6.57 -12.94
N ILE A 751 23.38 5.67 -13.58
CA ILE A 751 23.46 4.25 -13.18
C ILE A 751 24.15 4.10 -11.81
N GLU A 752 25.18 4.91 -11.55
CA GLU A 752 25.92 4.97 -10.29
C GLU A 752 25.05 5.52 -9.15
N ALA A 753 24.26 6.56 -9.39
CA ALA A 753 23.32 7.11 -8.40
C ALA A 753 22.25 6.11 -7.94
N LEU A 754 22.00 5.06 -8.73
CA LEU A 754 21.09 3.95 -8.39
C LEU A 754 21.84 2.69 -7.95
N SER A 755 23.12 2.77 -7.55
CA SER A 755 23.91 1.59 -7.17
C SER A 755 23.48 0.97 -5.85
N GLU A 756 23.09 1.80 -4.89
CA GLU A 756 22.70 1.41 -3.52
C GLU A 756 21.17 1.44 -3.34
N GLU A 757 20.63 0.43 -2.65
CA GLU A 757 19.18 0.34 -2.36
C GLU A 757 18.74 1.33 -1.27
N SER A 758 19.65 1.76 -0.39
CA SER A 758 19.37 2.71 0.69
C SER A 758 18.88 4.05 0.17
N ASP A 759 19.52 4.53 -0.89
CA ASP A 759 19.39 5.88 -1.43
C ASP A 759 18.16 5.99 -2.34
N PHE A 760 17.64 4.87 -2.84
CA PHE A 760 16.46 4.84 -3.69
C PHE A 760 15.18 5.02 -2.88
N ASP A 761 14.40 6.06 -3.15
CA ASP A 761 13.06 6.20 -2.57
C ASP A 761 12.01 5.52 -3.46
N SER A 762 11.88 6.03 -4.68
CA SER A 762 10.85 5.59 -5.62
C SER A 762 11.17 5.94 -7.07
N VAL A 763 10.42 5.34 -8.00
CA VAL A 763 10.37 5.74 -9.40
C VAL A 763 8.93 6.07 -9.79
N LEU A 764 8.75 7.08 -10.64
CA LEU A 764 7.47 7.45 -11.21
C LEU A 764 7.49 7.25 -12.73
N ASP A 765 6.59 6.42 -13.24
CA ASP A 765 6.43 6.16 -14.68
C ASP A 765 5.42 7.15 -15.28
N ILE A 766 5.91 8.06 -16.13
CA ILE A 766 5.11 9.19 -16.61
C ILE A 766 3.98 8.71 -17.53
N VAL A 767 4.27 7.77 -18.42
CA VAL A 767 3.27 7.28 -19.38
C VAL A 767 2.18 6.47 -18.69
N THR A 768 2.52 5.67 -17.67
CA THR A 768 1.53 4.98 -16.85
C THR A 768 0.63 5.98 -16.13
N ALA A 769 1.19 7.07 -15.58
CA ALA A 769 0.39 8.12 -14.95
C ALA A 769 -0.59 8.76 -15.96
N ARG A 770 -0.12 9.03 -17.19
CA ARG A 770 -0.95 9.61 -18.27
C ARG A 770 -2.04 8.66 -18.75
N ARG A 771 -1.69 7.39 -18.98
CA ARG A 771 -2.54 6.39 -19.65
C ARG A 771 -2.47 5.05 -18.91
N PRO A 772 -3.60 4.50 -18.43
CA PRO A 772 -4.98 4.98 -18.55
C PRO A 772 -5.42 5.98 -17.45
N HIS A 773 -4.52 6.37 -16.53
CA HIS A 773 -4.91 7.05 -15.29
C HIS A 773 -5.18 8.56 -15.41
N ASN A 774 -4.99 9.15 -16.58
CA ASN A 774 -5.34 10.53 -16.91
C ASN A 774 -4.74 11.58 -15.95
N VAL A 775 -3.53 11.31 -15.43
CA VAL A 775 -2.75 12.35 -14.73
C VAL A 775 -2.25 13.33 -15.77
N THR A 776 -2.76 14.56 -15.81
CA THR A 776 -2.46 15.53 -16.87
C THR A 776 -1.45 16.60 -16.44
N PRO A 777 -0.69 17.18 -17.39
CA PRO A 777 0.15 18.34 -17.12
C PRO A 777 -0.64 19.50 -16.51
N LEU A 778 -0.08 20.17 -15.51
CA LEU A 778 -0.76 21.27 -14.83
C LEU A 778 -0.99 22.47 -15.76
N PRO A 779 -2.19 23.07 -15.77
CA PRO A 779 -2.49 24.29 -16.52
C PRO A 779 -1.97 25.51 -15.77
N ILE A 780 -0.66 25.58 -15.55
CA ILE A 780 -0.02 26.72 -14.89
C ILE A 780 -0.20 27.92 -15.80
N LEU A 781 -0.97 28.91 -15.34
CA LEU A 781 -1.00 30.21 -15.98
C LEU A 781 0.38 30.81 -15.73
N GLY A 782 1.25 30.79 -16.75
CA GLY A 782 2.48 31.55 -16.69
C GLY A 782 2.15 33.01 -16.38
N GLU A 783 3.13 33.77 -15.89
CA GLU A 783 3.09 35.22 -16.05
C GLU A 783 2.94 35.47 -17.56
N LEU A 784 1.70 35.70 -18.00
CA LEU A 784 1.41 36.24 -19.32
C LEU A 784 2.19 37.56 -19.32
N GLY A 785 3.27 37.56 -20.11
CA GLY A 785 4.30 38.60 -20.09
C GLY A 785 3.77 40.01 -20.35
#